data_AF-A0A5N6KUG1-F1
#
_entry.id   AF-A0A5N6KUG1-F1
#
_cell.length_a   1.000
_cell.length_b   1.000
_cell.length_c   1.000
_cell.angle_alpha   90.00
_cell.angle_beta   90.00
_cell.angle_gamma   90.00
#
_symmetry.space_group_name_H-M   'P 1'
#
loop_
_entity.id
_entity.type
_entity.pdbx_description
1 polymer ?
#
loop_
_entity_poly.entity_id
_entity_poly.type
_entity_poly.pdbx_seq_one_letter_code
_entity_poly.pdbx_strand_id
1 'polypeptide(L)'
;MLCLSHNENNHLMSAKQGVSEVLGRRPFPSSTDRTHGFLRLVVAFRLLQGLCLTGRSLPLARLCLDADFLHEPSRLPVPILSRVRHYNAMRIPSVRATSSGRTTAQISSCSNRKVAFCCHRVGSSTYDHTVQKVGTALPAHAIATESPCLLFSALATNSGHQQAAMKFQAIVAFLAGASLVAARFPATPIAELRKHTRSSSSGLVKRADVDPSLLYAEHNLPVPIDHFHNESIYEPHSNGKFNLRYWFDDTYYKPGGPVIVLSGGETDATERLTFLQKGIVYLLCKATGGLGVILEHRYYGTSMPTADLSTKNLRFLTTDQALADTAYFAQHVVFKGHEHQDLTSKGAPWIAYGGSYAGAFVAFLRKLYPQVFFGAISSSGVTKAIYDYWQYYEPVRQYGPRDCVHNTQLLTNVVDKILIGKKGTSAVADLKKLFGLGDIKYDTDFANVISYGIAGWQGRNWDPEVNDPSFSEYCGNLTSKKVQYPATNALKGRIQSTLRSAGYGAQARALTVPFQNYIGYVNQTIVQPCLPESLDECYTTHNATYYAQDDLSQEWRSWPYQYCTQWGFLQTGSDVPKKQLSMISRTIDLDFTSIICRDAFNITKPSDTGAINKHGGFDISYPRLAFVDGEVDPWRPATPHAPAAKPRRSTASEPFILIADAVHHWDENSLFPNQTTRSLPPHPVAHAQKLEIQFVKKWLQDAVPVYGGK
;
A
#
# COMPACT_ATOMS: atom_id res chain seq x y z
N MET A 1 -34.08 -53.53 -8.39
CA MET A 1 -35.21 -52.57 -8.54
C MET A 1 -34.89 -51.75 -9.78
N LEU A 2 -35.60 -51.80 -10.91
CA LEU A 2 -37.07 -51.70 -11.16
C LEU A 2 -37.59 -50.31 -10.72
N CYS A 3 -38.22 -49.46 -11.55
CA CYS A 3 -38.62 -49.50 -12.99
C CYS A 3 -38.15 -48.19 -13.68
N LEU A 4 -38.05 -47.99 -15.02
CA LEU A 4 -38.86 -48.33 -16.21
C LEU A 4 -40.19 -47.59 -16.39
N SER A 5 -40.22 -46.62 -17.31
CA SER A 5 -41.32 -46.41 -18.29
C SER A 5 -40.84 -45.58 -19.50
N HIS A 6 -41.44 -45.80 -20.68
CA HIS A 6 -41.30 -44.97 -21.89
C HIS A 6 -42.52 -44.05 -22.06
N ASN A 7 -42.43 -43.04 -22.92
CA ASN A 7 -43.31 -43.02 -24.11
C ASN A 7 -42.75 -42.16 -25.26
N GLU A 8 -43.18 -42.43 -26.49
CA GLU A 8 -42.85 -41.70 -27.72
C GLU A 8 -44.13 -41.40 -28.55
N ASN A 9 -44.00 -40.56 -29.60
CA ASN A 9 -44.93 -40.42 -30.75
C ASN A 9 -46.30 -39.76 -30.42
N ASN A 10 -47.03 -39.06 -31.31
CA ASN A 10 -46.79 -38.38 -32.61
C ASN A 10 -48.01 -37.42 -32.86
N HIS A 11 -48.19 -36.59 -33.91
CA HIS A 11 -47.53 -36.29 -35.20
C HIS A 11 -47.99 -34.87 -35.70
N LEU A 12 -47.48 -34.38 -36.84
CA LEU A 12 -48.18 -33.70 -37.98
C LEU A 12 -47.42 -32.50 -38.62
N MET A 13 -47.19 -32.60 -39.95
CA MET A 13 -47.32 -31.56 -41.02
C MET A 13 -46.49 -30.23 -40.95
N SER A 14 -45.96 -29.66 -42.04
CA SER A 14 -45.78 -30.11 -43.45
C SER A 14 -44.69 -29.29 -44.18
N ALA A 15 -44.36 -29.71 -45.41
CA ALA A 15 -43.27 -29.26 -46.32
C ALA A 15 -43.21 -27.73 -46.63
N LYS A 16 -42.08 -27.15 -47.07
CA LYS A 16 -41.51 -27.34 -48.44
C LYS A 16 -40.04 -26.90 -48.63
N GLN A 17 -39.35 -27.68 -49.49
CA GLN A 17 -38.48 -27.32 -50.65
C GLN A 17 -37.57 -26.07 -50.58
N GLY A 18 -36.29 -26.12 -50.99
CA GLY A 18 -35.46 -27.25 -51.47
C GLY A 18 -34.28 -26.81 -52.35
N VAL A 19 -33.43 -27.78 -52.78
CA VAL A 19 -32.32 -27.67 -53.76
C VAL A 19 -31.14 -26.78 -53.31
N SER A 20 -29.91 -27.23 -52.98
CA SER A 20 -29.00 -28.29 -53.49
C SER A 20 -28.12 -27.88 -54.67
N GLU A 21 -26.82 -27.67 -54.42
CA GLU A 21 -25.78 -28.15 -55.34
C GLU A 21 -24.52 -28.60 -54.56
N VAL A 22 -23.66 -29.40 -55.20
CA VAL A 22 -22.58 -30.21 -54.61
C VAL A 22 -21.35 -30.15 -55.55
N LEU A 23 -20.19 -30.61 -55.04
CA LEU A 23 -18.86 -30.75 -55.69
C LEU A 23 -17.89 -29.58 -55.37
N GLY A 24 -16.59 -29.82 -55.13
CA GLY A 24 -15.95 -31.13 -54.92
C GLY A 24 -14.42 -31.12 -54.78
N ARG A 25 -13.93 -31.79 -53.72
CA ARG A 25 -12.65 -32.54 -53.63
C ARG A 25 -11.28 -31.84 -53.95
N ARG A 26 -10.56 -31.56 -52.85
CA ARG A 26 -9.24 -32.16 -52.48
C ARG A 26 -7.95 -31.70 -53.24
N PRO A 27 -6.72 -31.97 -52.72
CA PRO A 27 -5.67 -30.93 -52.61
C PRO A 27 -4.25 -31.33 -53.09
N PHE A 28 -3.20 -30.61 -52.61
CA PHE A 28 -1.75 -30.75 -52.89
C PHE A 28 -1.30 -30.20 -54.27
N PRO A 29 0.01 -29.93 -54.54
CA PRO A 29 1.22 -30.32 -53.80
C PRO A 29 2.28 -29.20 -53.54
N SER A 30 3.49 -29.62 -53.17
CA SER A 30 4.67 -28.84 -52.78
C SER A 30 5.71 -28.61 -53.90
N SER A 31 6.51 -27.53 -53.79
CA SER A 31 7.87 -27.36 -54.36
C SER A 31 8.64 -26.38 -53.44
N THR A 32 9.93 -26.44 -53.10
CA THR A 32 11.23 -26.94 -53.64
C THR A 32 12.09 -25.92 -54.40
N ASP A 33 13.01 -25.30 -53.63
CA ASP A 33 14.43 -25.06 -53.94
C ASP A 33 14.87 -23.87 -54.85
N ARG A 34 16.14 -23.45 -54.63
CA ARG A 34 16.98 -22.44 -55.33
C ARG A 34 16.62 -20.97 -55.03
N THR A 35 17.59 -20.10 -54.73
CA THR A 35 18.93 -19.95 -55.36
C THR A 35 20.12 -19.80 -54.39
N HIS A 36 21.34 -19.90 -54.93
CA HIS A 36 22.62 -19.78 -54.20
C HIS A 36 23.20 -18.36 -54.21
N GLY A 37 23.76 -17.95 -53.07
CA GLY A 37 25.17 -17.56 -52.96
C GLY A 37 25.62 -16.15 -53.36
N PHE A 38 26.27 -15.45 -52.42
CA PHE A 38 27.42 -14.59 -52.69
C PHE A 38 28.50 -14.76 -51.60
N LEU A 39 29.66 -14.12 -51.77
CA LEU A 39 30.96 -14.63 -51.31
C LEU A 39 31.38 -14.33 -49.85
N ARG A 40 32.44 -15.04 -49.41
CA ARG A 40 33.23 -14.85 -48.17
C ARG A 40 34.29 -13.73 -48.33
N LEU A 41 35.17 -13.60 -47.31
CA LEU A 41 36.41 -12.77 -47.17
C LEU A 41 36.17 -11.33 -46.64
N VAL A 42 37.05 -10.69 -45.84
CA VAL A 42 38.43 -11.00 -45.37
C VAL A 42 38.60 -10.83 -43.83
N VAL A 43 39.65 -11.45 -43.30
CA VAL A 43 40.25 -11.43 -41.95
C VAL A 43 40.82 -10.06 -41.49
N ALA A 44 41.08 -9.93 -40.18
CA ALA A 44 41.52 -8.73 -39.43
C ALA A 44 42.93 -8.15 -39.70
N PHE A 45 43.10 -6.86 -39.39
CA PHE A 45 44.33 -6.13 -38.99
C PHE A 45 43.92 -5.04 -37.96
N ARG A 46 44.49 -4.83 -36.76
CA ARG A 46 45.87 -4.55 -36.25
C ARG A 46 46.30 -3.06 -36.22
N LEU A 47 46.24 -2.50 -35.00
CA LEU A 47 47.26 -1.66 -34.29
C LEU A 47 47.88 -0.36 -34.88
N LEU A 48 47.99 0.64 -33.98
CA LEU A 48 49.03 1.70 -33.82
C LEU A 48 49.05 2.95 -34.74
N GLN A 49 48.72 4.11 -34.14
CA GLN A 49 49.58 5.31 -33.91
C GLN A 49 48.73 6.41 -33.19
N GLY A 50 49.26 7.37 -32.41
CA GLY A 50 50.64 7.68 -31.98
C GLY A 50 50.67 8.40 -30.60
N LEU A 51 51.83 8.90 -30.15
CA LEU A 51 52.07 9.34 -28.74
C LEU A 51 52.30 10.85 -28.55
N CYS A 52 51.92 11.37 -27.38
CA CYS A 52 52.62 12.32 -26.46
C CYS A 52 51.62 12.79 -25.37
N LEU A 53 51.96 13.16 -24.12
CA LEU A 53 53.23 13.63 -23.53
C LEU A 53 53.67 12.82 -22.28
N THR A 54 54.78 13.21 -21.64
CA THR A 54 55.54 12.46 -20.64
C THR A 54 55.40 12.97 -19.19
N GLY A 55 55.54 12.07 -18.21
CA GLY A 55 55.72 12.40 -16.78
C GLY A 55 56.24 11.19 -15.98
N ARG A 56 57.31 11.39 -15.18
CA ARG A 56 57.90 10.38 -14.27
C ARG A 56 57.25 10.50 -12.85
N SER A 57 57.37 9.59 -11.87
CA SER A 57 58.41 8.57 -11.60
C SER A 57 57.88 7.41 -10.73
N LEU A 58 58.62 6.28 -10.72
CA LEU A 58 58.57 5.17 -9.74
C LEU A 58 59.60 5.43 -8.59
N PRO A 59 59.50 4.81 -7.37
CA PRO A 59 59.69 3.37 -7.11
C PRO A 59 58.58 2.71 -6.25
N LEU A 60 58.34 1.38 -6.14
CA LEU A 60 59.06 0.10 -6.41
C LEU A 60 59.67 -0.62 -5.17
N ALA A 61 58.87 -1.46 -4.49
CA ALA A 61 59.22 -2.74 -3.82
C ALA A 61 57.90 -3.39 -3.29
N ARG A 62 57.49 -4.67 -3.44
CA ARG A 62 58.02 -5.99 -3.88
C ARG A 62 58.26 -6.97 -2.71
N LEU A 63 57.91 -8.26 -2.93
CA LEU A 63 57.99 -9.44 -2.02
C LEU A 63 56.88 -9.51 -0.94
N CYS A 64 56.38 -10.68 -0.51
CA CYS A 64 56.16 -11.97 -1.20
C CYS A 64 55.24 -12.87 -0.35
N LEU A 65 54.77 -14.00 -0.92
CA LEU A 65 54.59 -15.37 -0.35
C LEU A 65 54.42 -15.52 1.20
N ASP A 66 53.48 -16.30 1.73
CA ASP A 66 53.05 -17.65 1.31
C ASP A 66 51.58 -17.97 1.65
N ALA A 67 51.12 -19.15 1.22
CA ALA A 67 49.96 -19.85 1.78
C ALA A 67 50.42 -21.24 2.26
N ASP A 68 49.84 -21.79 3.34
CA ASP A 68 49.19 -23.12 3.29
C ASP A 68 48.53 -23.63 4.59
N PHE A 69 47.61 -24.60 4.38
CA PHE A 69 47.17 -25.72 5.24
C PHE A 69 46.36 -25.55 6.55
N LEU A 70 45.10 -26.02 6.47
CA LEU A 70 44.44 -27.06 7.30
C LEU A 70 44.83 -27.23 8.79
N HIS A 71 43.89 -26.97 9.73
CA HIS A 71 43.08 -28.04 10.39
C HIS A 71 42.11 -27.52 11.48
N GLU A 72 40.93 -28.17 11.60
CA GLU A 72 40.17 -28.30 12.86
C GLU A 72 40.68 -29.55 13.63
N PRO A 73 40.50 -29.73 14.98
CA PRO A 73 39.21 -29.52 15.66
C PRO A 73 39.15 -29.13 17.18
N SER A 74 38.12 -28.34 17.53
CA SER A 74 37.24 -28.50 18.71
C SER A 74 37.66 -28.15 20.17
N ARG A 75 36.63 -27.76 20.95
CA ARG A 75 36.45 -27.73 22.44
C ARG A 75 37.08 -26.60 23.29
N LEU A 76 36.17 -25.71 23.75
CA LEU A 76 36.01 -25.05 25.07
C LEU A 76 37.10 -25.25 26.14
N PRO A 77 37.47 -24.17 26.87
CA PRO A 77 36.74 -23.86 28.11
C PRO A 77 36.37 -22.38 28.36
N VAL A 78 35.52 -22.17 29.36
CA VAL A 78 35.00 -20.90 29.92
C VAL A 78 35.10 -21.06 31.45
N PRO A 79 35.67 -20.14 32.28
CA PRO A 79 34.92 -18.92 32.69
C PRO A 79 35.74 -17.67 33.16
N ILE A 80 35.10 -16.48 33.20
CA ILE A 80 34.76 -15.71 34.44
C ILE A 80 34.21 -14.28 34.14
N LEU A 81 32.94 -14.10 34.56
CA LEU A 81 32.17 -12.92 34.96
C LEU A 81 32.77 -11.48 34.97
N SER A 82 32.03 -10.54 34.36
CA SER A 82 31.31 -9.43 35.04
C SER A 82 30.54 -8.56 34.00
N ARG A 83 29.47 -7.81 34.29
CA ARG A 83 28.51 -7.71 35.42
C ARG A 83 27.22 -7.07 34.87
N VAL A 84 26.03 -7.63 35.12
CA VAL A 84 24.73 -6.98 34.83
C VAL A 84 23.78 -7.19 36.02
N ARG A 85 23.01 -6.15 36.42
CA ARG A 85 22.03 -6.23 37.52
C ARG A 85 20.62 -6.52 37.02
N HIS A 86 19.87 -7.33 37.76
CA HIS A 86 18.46 -7.62 37.53
C HIS A 86 17.54 -6.54 38.12
N TYR A 87 16.27 -6.55 37.70
CA TYR A 87 15.14 -6.45 38.63
C TYR A 87 14.12 -7.58 38.32
N ASN A 88 13.38 -8.01 39.34
CA ASN A 88 12.72 -9.33 39.35
C ASN A 88 11.25 -9.32 38.90
N ALA A 89 10.80 -10.46 38.36
CA ALA A 89 9.39 -10.86 38.35
C ALA A 89 9.07 -11.74 39.57
N MET A 90 7.81 -11.70 40.05
CA MET A 90 7.32 -12.57 41.14
C MET A 90 6.53 -13.79 40.60
N ARG A 91 6.48 -14.85 41.41
CA ARG A 91 5.89 -16.16 41.04
C ARG A 91 4.42 -16.29 41.46
N ILE A 92 3.72 -17.18 40.76
CA ILE A 92 2.39 -17.71 41.11
C ILE A 92 2.58 -19.10 41.77
N PRO A 93 1.83 -19.45 42.84
CA PRO A 93 1.70 -20.82 43.33
C PRO A 93 0.47 -21.55 42.73
N SER A 94 0.55 -22.88 42.60
CA SER A 94 -0.49 -23.72 41.96
C SER A 94 -1.26 -24.60 42.93
N VAL A 95 -2.57 -24.80 42.70
CA VAL A 95 -3.39 -25.86 43.33
C VAL A 95 -4.32 -26.50 42.29
N ARG A 96 -4.61 -27.81 42.40
CA ARG A 96 -5.58 -28.56 41.58
C ARG A 96 -6.97 -28.55 42.25
N ALA A 97 -8.06 -28.59 41.48
CA ALA A 97 -9.15 -29.56 41.69
C ALA A 97 -10.21 -29.56 40.56
N THR A 98 -10.85 -30.72 40.45
CA THR A 98 -11.80 -31.25 39.47
C THR A 98 -13.23 -30.64 39.41
N SER A 99 -13.86 -30.89 38.24
CA SER A 99 -15.25 -31.40 38.04
C SER A 99 -16.52 -30.52 38.17
N SER A 100 -17.28 -30.51 37.07
CA SER A 100 -18.75 -30.60 36.97
C SER A 100 -19.64 -29.38 37.29
N GLY A 101 -20.84 -29.37 36.71
CA GLY A 101 -21.90 -28.37 36.97
C GLY A 101 -22.65 -27.93 35.71
N ARG A 102 -23.98 -27.76 35.78
CA ARG A 102 -24.86 -27.29 34.70
C ARG A 102 -25.69 -26.07 35.15
N THR A 103 -26.40 -25.48 34.17
CA THR A 103 -27.70 -24.77 34.30
C THR A 103 -27.77 -23.37 34.94
N THR A 104 -27.95 -22.37 34.06
CA THR A 104 -29.07 -21.40 34.04
C THR A 104 -29.73 -20.91 35.34
N ALA A 105 -29.78 -19.58 35.52
CA ALA A 105 -31.03 -18.80 35.59
C ALA A 105 -30.76 -17.28 35.50
N GLN A 106 -31.78 -16.49 35.14
CA GLN A 106 -31.83 -15.04 35.31
C GLN A 106 -32.39 -14.67 36.70
N ILE A 107 -32.16 -13.44 37.18
CA ILE A 107 -33.19 -12.49 37.67
C ILE A 107 -32.55 -11.13 38.02
N SER A 108 -33.37 -10.09 38.20
CA SER A 108 -33.01 -8.66 38.09
C SER A 108 -32.92 -7.89 39.42
N SER A 109 -32.31 -6.68 39.35
CA SER A 109 -32.60 -5.46 40.16
C SER A 109 -32.48 -5.54 41.70
N CYS A 110 -31.84 -4.59 42.41
CA CYS A 110 -32.37 -3.23 42.56
C CYS A 110 -31.44 -2.23 43.30
N SER A 111 -31.68 -0.93 43.06
CA SER A 111 -31.55 0.26 43.94
C SER A 111 -30.26 0.63 44.71
N ASN A 112 -29.69 1.77 44.30
CA ASN A 112 -29.16 2.91 45.10
C ASN A 112 -28.93 2.79 46.62
N ARG A 113 -27.79 3.36 47.07
CA ARG A 113 -27.80 4.45 48.07
C ARG A 113 -26.56 5.37 47.95
N LYS A 114 -26.76 6.67 48.16
CA LYS A 114 -25.70 7.66 48.40
C LYS A 114 -25.41 7.76 49.90
N VAL A 115 -24.20 8.15 50.26
CA VAL A 115 -23.87 8.74 51.57
C VAL A 115 -23.04 10.01 51.31
N ALA A 116 -23.32 11.07 52.07
CA ALA A 116 -22.54 12.29 52.12
C ALA A 116 -22.49 12.76 53.58
N PHE A 117 -21.43 13.47 53.98
CA PHE A 117 -21.33 14.03 55.32
C PHE A 117 -20.72 15.45 55.32
N CYS A 118 -21.29 16.27 56.19
CA CYS A 118 -20.89 17.64 56.57
C CYS A 118 -19.62 17.63 57.44
N CYS A 119 -18.96 18.73 57.84
CA CYS A 119 -18.86 20.14 57.42
C CYS A 119 -17.77 20.78 58.30
N HIS A 120 -17.07 21.85 57.86
CA HIS A 120 -16.58 22.90 58.78
C HIS A 120 -16.34 24.24 58.06
N ARG A 121 -16.35 25.36 58.82
CA ARG A 121 -16.58 26.72 58.30
C ARG A 121 -16.04 27.83 59.23
N VAL A 122 -15.01 28.55 58.81
CA VAL A 122 -14.57 29.89 59.30
C VAL A 122 -13.81 30.57 58.14
N GLY A 123 -13.89 31.88 57.84
CA GLY A 123 -14.76 32.96 58.33
C GLY A 123 -14.21 34.34 57.92
N SER A 124 -15.11 35.30 57.60
CA SER A 124 -14.89 36.76 57.35
C SER A 124 -13.81 37.18 56.31
N SER A 125 -13.75 38.42 55.77
CA SER A 125 -14.58 39.64 55.95
C SER A 125 -14.80 40.38 54.62
N THR A 126 -15.81 41.26 54.57
CA THR A 126 -16.14 42.18 53.47
C THR A 126 -15.27 43.43 53.43
N TYR A 127 -15.17 44.07 52.25
CA TYR A 127 -15.36 45.53 52.10
C TYR A 127 -15.87 45.88 50.69
N ASP A 128 -16.63 46.97 50.59
CA ASP A 128 -17.21 47.54 49.36
C ASP A 128 -17.00 49.06 49.39
N HIS A 129 -16.84 49.70 48.22
CA HIS A 129 -17.09 51.13 48.02
C HIS A 129 -17.15 51.51 46.54
N THR A 130 -18.21 52.22 46.16
CA THR A 130 -18.44 52.85 44.84
C THR A 130 -18.05 54.33 44.83
N VAL A 131 -17.76 54.90 43.65
CA VAL A 131 -18.08 56.31 43.26
C VAL A 131 -17.78 56.56 41.76
N GLN A 132 -18.47 57.53 41.14
CA GLN A 132 -18.42 57.86 39.71
C GLN A 132 -17.65 59.17 39.38
N LYS A 133 -17.22 59.30 38.12
CA LYS A 133 -17.20 60.52 37.26
C LYS A 133 -16.88 60.04 35.82
N VAL A 134 -17.62 60.30 34.74
CA VAL A 134 -18.36 61.49 34.23
C VAL A 134 -17.43 62.58 33.68
N GLY A 135 -17.49 62.78 32.35
CA GLY A 135 -16.81 63.82 31.57
C GLY A 135 -17.19 63.69 30.09
N THR A 136 -17.62 64.77 29.44
CA THR A 136 -18.29 64.78 28.12
C THR A 136 -17.74 65.86 27.18
N ALA A 137 -17.65 65.60 25.86
CA ALA A 137 -17.90 66.60 24.80
C ALA A 137 -17.91 66.00 23.36
N LEU A 138 -18.85 66.48 22.55
CA LEU A 138 -18.87 66.57 21.07
C LEU A 138 -18.79 68.10 20.73
N PRO A 139 -18.49 68.59 19.49
CA PRO A 139 -19.21 68.35 18.21
C PRO A 139 -18.28 68.43 16.94
N ALA A 140 -18.74 68.73 15.70
CA ALA A 140 -19.70 68.05 14.80
C ALA A 140 -19.59 68.62 13.34
N HIS A 141 -20.41 68.09 12.40
CA HIS A 141 -20.73 68.61 11.04
C HIS A 141 -19.73 68.41 9.87
N ALA A 142 -20.13 68.35 8.58
CA ALA A 142 -21.40 67.95 7.88
C ALA A 142 -21.23 67.99 6.33
N ILE A 143 -22.26 67.51 5.57
CA ILE A 143 -22.50 67.69 4.10
C ILE A 143 -21.53 66.87 3.20
N ALA A 144 -21.90 65.90 2.33
CA ALA A 144 -22.93 65.76 1.25
C ALA A 144 -22.56 66.49 -0.07
N THR A 145 -23.00 66.12 -1.27
CA THR A 145 -23.83 65.01 -1.80
C THR A 145 -22.93 64.01 -2.61
N GLU A 146 -23.21 63.31 -3.73
CA GLU A 146 -24.38 63.09 -4.62
C GLU A 146 -24.23 61.78 -5.46
N SER A 147 -25.28 61.39 -6.20
CA SER A 147 -25.33 60.35 -7.27
C SER A 147 -26.39 60.77 -8.30
N PRO A 148 -26.31 60.41 -9.61
CA PRO A 148 -27.06 59.21 -10.05
C PRO A 148 -26.62 58.47 -11.35
N CYS A 149 -27.05 57.20 -11.45
CA CYS A 149 -27.65 56.52 -12.62
C CYS A 149 -26.88 56.14 -13.93
N LEU A 150 -26.88 54.81 -14.17
CA LEU A 150 -27.52 54.08 -15.29
C LEU A 150 -26.72 53.45 -16.47
N LEU A 151 -27.24 52.28 -16.87
CA LEU A 151 -27.29 51.62 -18.20
C LEU A 151 -26.04 50.91 -18.82
N PHE A 152 -26.01 49.59 -18.60
CA PHE A 152 -26.20 48.51 -19.60
C PHE A 152 -25.21 48.23 -20.77
N SER A 153 -24.99 46.91 -21.00
CA SER A 153 -24.57 46.19 -22.23
C SER A 153 -23.25 46.62 -22.94
N ALA A 154 -22.23 45.79 -23.21
CA ALA A 154 -22.10 44.36 -23.59
C ALA A 154 -22.03 44.08 -25.12
N LEU A 155 -21.36 42.97 -25.47
CA LEU A 155 -21.20 42.32 -26.78
C LEU A 155 -20.15 42.86 -27.80
N ALA A 156 -18.97 42.23 -27.75
CA ALA A 156 -18.40 41.36 -28.80
C ALA A 156 -18.21 41.82 -30.26
N THR A 157 -16.99 41.57 -30.79
CA THR A 157 -16.61 41.19 -32.18
C THR A 157 -15.06 41.14 -32.26
N ASN A 158 -14.35 40.45 -33.17
CA ASN A 158 -14.59 39.15 -33.84
C ASN A 158 -13.23 38.57 -34.32
N SER A 159 -13.18 37.28 -34.67
CA SER A 159 -12.30 36.59 -35.67
C SER A 159 -11.00 37.23 -36.20
N GLY A 160 -9.89 36.46 -36.32
CA GLY A 160 -8.86 36.78 -37.34
C GLY A 160 -7.47 36.13 -37.32
N HIS A 161 -7.36 34.85 -37.70
CA HIS A 161 -6.26 34.21 -38.46
C HIS A 161 -4.72 34.35 -38.17
N GLN A 162 -4.10 33.16 -38.30
CA GLN A 162 -2.83 32.84 -38.99
C GLN A 162 -1.49 32.77 -38.23
N GLN A 163 -0.55 32.06 -38.88
CA GLN A 163 0.63 31.40 -38.31
C GLN A 163 1.91 31.95 -38.95
N ALA A 164 3.04 32.02 -38.21
CA ALA A 164 4.32 31.43 -38.62
C ALA A 164 5.48 31.63 -37.61
N ALA A 165 6.19 30.53 -37.36
CA ALA A 165 7.59 30.35 -36.94
C ALA A 165 8.47 31.55 -36.48
N MET A 166 9.14 31.36 -35.33
CA MET A 166 10.61 31.14 -35.29
C MET A 166 11.04 30.41 -33.99
N LYS A 167 12.35 30.14 -33.80
CA LYS A 167 12.89 29.12 -32.87
C LYS A 167 13.83 29.67 -31.78
N PHE A 168 14.02 28.82 -30.76
CA PHE A 168 15.26 28.54 -29.98
C PHE A 168 15.55 29.26 -28.63
N GLN A 169 15.91 28.41 -27.65
CA GLN A 169 16.59 28.64 -26.34
C GLN A 169 15.76 29.42 -25.29
N ALA A 170 15.79 29.07 -23.98
CA ALA A 170 16.81 28.35 -23.20
C ALA A 170 16.24 27.27 -22.22
N ILE A 171 17.10 26.79 -21.30
CA ILE A 171 16.89 25.68 -20.35
C ILE A 171 16.76 26.24 -18.90
N VAL A 172 16.40 25.37 -17.92
CA VAL A 172 16.27 25.59 -16.45
C VAL A 172 14.82 25.92 -16.03
N ALA A 173 14.16 25.23 -15.08
CA ALA A 173 14.55 24.09 -14.23
C ALA A 173 13.42 23.05 -14.12
N PHE A 174 13.76 21.81 -13.74
CA PHE A 174 12.82 20.77 -13.32
C PHE A 174 13.30 20.17 -11.98
N LEU A 175 12.44 20.15 -10.95
CA LEU A 175 12.73 19.59 -9.63
C LEU A 175 11.46 19.00 -9.01
N ALA A 176 11.59 17.81 -8.42
CA ALA A 176 10.57 17.01 -7.73
C ALA A 176 9.35 16.59 -8.60
N GLY A 177 8.86 15.36 -8.49
CA GLY A 177 9.41 14.20 -7.77
C GLY A 177 8.60 12.95 -8.05
N ALA A 178 9.28 11.82 -8.27
CA ALA A 178 8.67 10.52 -8.48
C ALA A 178 9.01 9.59 -7.31
N SER A 179 8.00 9.30 -6.49
CA SER A 179 7.83 8.16 -5.57
C SER A 179 6.50 8.36 -4.84
N LEU A 180 5.43 7.73 -5.33
CA LEU A 180 4.11 7.73 -4.69
C LEU A 180 3.69 6.28 -4.47
N VAL A 181 4.28 5.63 -3.46
CA VAL A 181 3.87 4.29 -3.02
C VAL A 181 2.41 4.36 -2.57
N ALA A 182 1.53 3.63 -3.25
CA ALA A 182 0.08 3.74 -3.10
C ALA A 182 -0.44 3.07 -1.82
N ALA A 183 -0.35 3.77 -0.68
CA ALA A 183 -1.04 3.36 0.55
C ALA A 183 -1.52 4.57 1.37
N ARG A 184 -2.82 4.91 1.26
CA ARG A 184 -3.47 5.99 2.02
C ARG A 184 -4.97 5.70 2.26
N PHE A 185 -5.36 5.34 3.49
CA PHE A 185 -6.76 5.08 3.85
C PHE A 185 -7.23 5.71 5.16
N PRO A 186 -7.23 7.06 5.23
CA PRO A 186 -8.55 7.69 5.32
C PRO A 186 -9.13 7.98 3.93
N ALA A 187 -10.37 8.48 3.85
CA ALA A 187 -11.04 8.74 2.56
C ALA A 187 -10.12 9.53 1.62
N THR A 188 -9.73 8.91 0.50
CA THR A 188 -8.72 9.43 -0.42
C THR A 188 -9.29 10.59 -1.23
N PRO A 189 -8.78 11.83 -1.11
CA PRO A 189 -9.32 12.96 -1.85
C PRO A 189 -9.06 12.89 -3.34
N ILE A 190 -9.87 13.64 -4.05
CA ILE A 190 -10.00 13.51 -5.49
C ILE A 190 -8.76 13.98 -6.25
N ALA A 191 -7.95 14.92 -5.73
CA ALA A 191 -6.63 15.20 -6.33
C ALA A 191 -5.69 14.00 -6.32
N GLU A 192 -5.73 13.14 -5.31
CA GLU A 192 -4.88 11.94 -5.27
C GLU A 192 -5.40 10.87 -6.24
N LEU A 193 -6.73 10.65 -6.29
CA LEU A 193 -7.35 9.75 -7.27
C LEU A 193 -7.11 10.24 -8.73
N ARG A 194 -7.22 11.55 -8.98
CA ARG A 194 -6.87 12.19 -10.26
C ARG A 194 -5.40 11.99 -10.64
N LYS A 195 -4.46 11.91 -9.69
CA LYS A 195 -3.05 11.59 -10.02
C LYS A 195 -2.93 10.18 -10.58
N HIS A 196 -3.68 9.20 -10.06
CA HIS A 196 -3.67 7.82 -10.56
C HIS A 196 -4.22 7.80 -12.00
N THR A 197 -5.41 8.37 -12.26
CA THR A 197 -5.97 8.52 -13.62
C THR A 197 -5.05 9.29 -14.59
N ARG A 198 -4.23 10.23 -14.10
CA ARG A 198 -3.23 10.97 -14.91
C ARG A 198 -1.86 10.26 -15.01
N SER A 199 -1.65 9.15 -14.30
CA SER A 199 -0.31 8.53 -14.14
C SER A 199 0.14 7.71 -15.36
N SER A 200 -0.80 7.35 -16.25
CA SER A 200 -0.60 6.52 -17.44
C SER A 200 0.33 7.10 -18.53
N SER A 201 1.11 8.16 -18.24
CA SER A 201 2.11 8.71 -19.16
C SER A 201 3.24 9.54 -18.51
N SER A 202 4.17 8.92 -17.76
CA SER A 202 5.46 9.60 -17.43
C SER A 202 6.68 8.67 -17.23
N GLY A 203 7.18 8.08 -18.32
CA GLY A 203 8.50 7.44 -18.33
C GLY A 203 9.64 8.49 -18.24
N LEU A 204 10.27 8.64 -17.07
CA LEU A 204 11.42 9.54 -16.87
C LEU A 204 12.65 8.79 -16.33
N VAL A 205 13.60 8.56 -17.24
CA VAL A 205 14.82 7.78 -17.02
C VAL A 205 15.73 8.41 -15.96
N LYS A 206 15.92 7.71 -14.83
CA LYS A 206 17.12 7.84 -13.97
C LYS A 206 18.26 6.97 -14.56
N ARG A 207 19.51 7.33 -14.28
CA ARG A 207 20.68 6.76 -14.98
C ARG A 207 21.15 5.41 -14.43
N ALA A 208 21.59 4.58 -15.37
CA ALA A 208 22.59 3.49 -15.24
C ALA A 208 22.13 2.09 -14.80
N ASP A 209 20.83 1.88 -14.56
CA ASP A 209 20.21 0.54 -14.66
C ASP A 209 19.46 0.42 -16.00
N VAL A 210 19.28 -0.81 -16.50
CA VAL A 210 18.46 -1.06 -17.70
C VAL A 210 17.00 -1.17 -17.26
N ASP A 211 16.13 -0.42 -17.93
CA ASP A 211 14.67 -0.45 -17.74
C ASP A 211 14.13 -1.89 -17.82
N PRO A 212 13.50 -2.42 -16.75
CA PRO A 212 12.98 -3.78 -16.73
C PRO A 212 11.96 -4.09 -17.83
N SER A 213 11.21 -3.09 -18.32
CA SER A 213 10.27 -3.26 -19.45
C SER A 213 10.96 -3.54 -20.79
N LEU A 214 12.26 -3.23 -20.90
CA LEU A 214 13.10 -3.57 -22.06
C LEU A 214 13.81 -4.93 -21.90
N LEU A 215 13.79 -5.52 -20.69
CA LEU A 215 14.40 -6.82 -20.40
C LEU A 215 13.37 -7.96 -20.46
N TYR A 216 12.19 -7.73 -19.89
CA TYR A 216 11.17 -8.76 -19.74
C TYR A 216 10.03 -8.53 -20.72
N ALA A 217 9.81 -9.49 -21.62
CA ALA A 217 8.73 -9.42 -22.60
C ALA A 217 7.36 -9.59 -21.93
N GLU A 218 6.37 -8.79 -22.34
CA GLU A 218 4.99 -8.96 -21.89
C GLU A 218 4.37 -10.22 -22.50
N HIS A 219 3.70 -11.01 -21.67
CA HIS A 219 2.94 -12.18 -22.05
C HIS A 219 1.52 -12.12 -21.47
N ASN A 220 0.60 -12.85 -22.10
CA ASN A 220 -0.82 -12.86 -21.74
C ASN A 220 -1.37 -14.28 -21.81
N LEU A 221 -2.21 -14.68 -20.84
CA LEU A 221 -2.94 -15.95 -20.84
C LEU A 221 -4.46 -15.71 -20.86
N PRO A 222 -5.23 -16.29 -21.79
CA PRO A 222 -6.69 -16.17 -21.80
C PRO A 222 -7.35 -16.98 -20.67
N VAL A 223 -7.76 -16.32 -19.59
CA VAL A 223 -8.42 -16.94 -18.41
C VAL A 223 -9.92 -16.60 -18.36
N PRO A 224 -10.77 -17.41 -17.69
CA PRO A 224 -12.20 -17.12 -17.52
C PRO A 224 -12.48 -15.79 -16.80
N ILE A 225 -13.47 -15.03 -17.27
CA ILE A 225 -13.98 -13.86 -16.52
C ILE A 225 -14.64 -14.33 -15.22
N ASP A 226 -15.38 -15.43 -15.27
CA ASP A 226 -16.17 -15.98 -14.16
C ASP A 226 -15.90 -17.48 -13.99
N HIS A 227 -15.31 -17.87 -12.86
CA HIS A 227 -15.03 -19.26 -12.50
C HIS A 227 -16.21 -19.96 -11.79
N PHE A 228 -17.23 -19.21 -11.33
CA PHE A 228 -18.21 -19.67 -10.34
C PHE A 228 -19.66 -19.49 -10.83
N HIS A 229 -19.99 -20.17 -11.92
CA HIS A 229 -21.32 -20.19 -12.57
C HIS A 229 -22.49 -20.75 -11.72
N ASN A 230 -22.28 -20.99 -10.42
CA ASN A 230 -23.27 -21.44 -9.44
C ASN A 230 -23.47 -20.44 -8.28
N GLU A 231 -22.73 -19.32 -8.25
CA GLU A 231 -22.78 -18.32 -7.17
C GLU A 231 -23.46 -17.03 -7.65
N SER A 232 -24.66 -16.76 -7.13
CA SER A 232 -25.53 -15.65 -7.59
C SER A 232 -24.94 -14.25 -7.44
N ILE A 233 -23.84 -14.08 -6.69
CA ILE A 233 -23.09 -12.80 -6.59
C ILE A 233 -22.41 -12.40 -7.92
N TYR A 234 -22.20 -13.35 -8.83
CA TYR A 234 -21.60 -13.11 -10.15
C TYR A 234 -22.64 -12.94 -11.28
N GLU A 235 -23.94 -13.11 -10.98
CA GLU A 235 -25.00 -12.97 -11.99
C GLU A 235 -25.06 -11.55 -12.60
N PRO A 236 -25.30 -11.42 -13.93
CA PRO A 236 -25.36 -12.50 -14.91
C PRO A 236 -23.97 -13.08 -15.20
N HIS A 237 -23.85 -14.41 -15.19
CA HIS A 237 -22.59 -15.13 -15.37
C HIS A 237 -21.95 -14.90 -16.74
N SER A 238 -20.62 -15.11 -16.83
CA SER A 238 -19.84 -14.86 -18.04
C SER A 238 -19.01 -16.07 -18.48
N ASN A 239 -19.39 -16.67 -19.61
CA ASN A 239 -18.58 -17.66 -20.32
C ASN A 239 -17.40 -17.03 -21.10
N GLY A 240 -17.21 -15.71 -21.01
CA GLY A 240 -16.13 -15.00 -21.68
C GLY A 240 -14.76 -15.20 -21.03
N LYS A 241 -13.72 -14.82 -21.75
CA LYS A 241 -12.33 -14.81 -21.28
C LYS A 241 -11.72 -13.42 -21.41
N PHE A 242 -10.74 -13.14 -20.56
CA PHE A 242 -9.88 -11.96 -20.66
C PHE A 242 -8.40 -12.39 -20.63
N ASN A 243 -7.53 -11.48 -21.04
CA ASN A 243 -6.09 -11.69 -21.00
C ASN A 243 -5.56 -11.33 -19.61
N LEU A 244 -5.03 -12.33 -18.89
CA LEU A 244 -4.28 -12.12 -17.66
C LEU A 244 -2.80 -11.92 -18.01
N ARG A 245 -2.25 -10.75 -17.68
CA ARG A 245 -0.90 -10.34 -18.05
C ARG A 245 0.16 -10.90 -17.11
N TYR A 246 1.32 -11.25 -17.66
CA TYR A 246 2.47 -11.73 -16.89
C TYR A 246 3.79 -11.49 -17.62
N TRP A 247 4.89 -11.59 -16.87
CA TRP A 247 6.27 -11.58 -17.36
C TRP A 247 7.05 -12.70 -16.66
N PHE A 248 8.16 -13.14 -17.25
CA PHE A 248 9.03 -14.12 -16.61
C PHE A 248 10.51 -13.91 -16.92
N ASP A 249 11.35 -14.50 -16.05
CA ASP A 249 12.80 -14.64 -16.24
C ASP A 249 13.21 -16.12 -16.05
N ASP A 250 13.82 -16.69 -17.09
CA ASP A 250 14.36 -18.05 -17.10
C ASP A 250 15.90 -18.10 -17.02
N THR A 251 16.58 -16.96 -16.85
CA THR A 251 18.05 -16.83 -16.79
C THR A 251 18.73 -17.81 -15.81
N TYR A 252 18.03 -18.20 -14.74
CA TYR A 252 18.53 -19.13 -13.72
C TYR A 252 17.87 -20.52 -13.76
N TYR A 253 16.91 -20.75 -14.66
CA TYR A 253 16.13 -21.98 -14.70
C TYR A 253 16.99 -23.20 -15.04
N LYS A 254 16.66 -24.34 -14.42
CA LYS A 254 17.24 -25.65 -14.69
C LYS A 254 16.13 -26.70 -14.73
N PRO A 255 16.21 -27.73 -15.59
CA PRO A 255 15.20 -28.79 -15.65
C PRO A 255 14.86 -29.36 -14.25
N GLY A 256 13.58 -29.38 -13.90
CA GLY A 256 13.09 -29.79 -12.57
C GLY A 256 13.15 -28.70 -11.49
N GLY A 257 13.56 -27.48 -11.84
CA GLY A 257 13.50 -26.31 -10.95
C GLY A 257 12.07 -25.82 -10.68
N PRO A 258 11.86 -25.03 -9.61
CA PRO A 258 10.55 -24.48 -9.28
C PRO A 258 10.14 -23.34 -10.21
N VAL A 259 8.84 -23.05 -10.23
CA VAL A 259 8.33 -21.73 -10.67
C VAL A 259 8.13 -20.87 -9.42
N ILE A 260 8.75 -19.69 -9.39
CA ILE A 260 8.62 -18.70 -8.31
C ILE A 260 7.73 -17.56 -8.83
N VAL A 261 6.47 -17.50 -8.42
CA VAL A 261 5.52 -16.48 -8.88
C VAL A 261 5.28 -15.42 -7.81
N LEU A 262 5.58 -14.16 -8.13
CA LEU A 262 5.16 -13.00 -7.34
C LEU A 262 3.84 -12.46 -7.90
N SER A 263 2.83 -12.37 -7.04
CA SER A 263 1.55 -11.74 -7.38
C SER A 263 1.66 -10.23 -7.24
N GLY A 264 1.28 -9.49 -8.29
CA GLY A 264 1.45 -8.03 -8.33
C GLY A 264 0.61 -7.27 -7.29
N GLY A 265 -0.53 -7.86 -6.90
CA GLY A 265 -1.46 -7.27 -5.94
C GLY A 265 -2.28 -6.13 -6.54
N GLU A 266 -2.45 -5.09 -5.73
CA GLU A 266 -3.31 -3.94 -5.94
C GLU A 266 -2.71 -2.83 -6.85
N THR A 267 -1.88 -3.20 -7.84
CA THR A 267 -1.21 -2.27 -8.78
C THR A 267 -0.94 -2.89 -10.16
N ASP A 268 -0.58 -2.07 -11.15
CA ASP A 268 -0.04 -2.53 -12.44
C ASP A 268 1.26 -3.31 -12.21
N ALA A 269 1.33 -4.53 -12.73
CA ALA A 269 2.42 -5.43 -12.40
C ALA A 269 3.76 -5.07 -13.08
N THR A 270 3.81 -4.07 -13.97
CA THR A 270 5.06 -3.47 -14.45
C THR A 270 5.90 -2.88 -13.30
N GLU A 271 5.26 -2.35 -12.24
CA GLU A 271 5.94 -1.83 -11.04
C GLU A 271 6.76 -2.91 -10.30
N ARG A 272 6.43 -4.19 -10.52
CA ARG A 272 7.03 -5.34 -9.84
C ARG A 272 8.18 -5.98 -10.62
N LEU A 273 8.43 -5.56 -11.87
CA LEU A 273 9.45 -6.16 -12.76
C LEU A 273 10.87 -6.08 -12.20
N THR A 274 11.17 -5.08 -11.36
CA THR A 274 12.48 -4.99 -10.70
C THR A 274 12.80 -6.26 -9.90
N PHE A 275 11.82 -6.98 -9.35
CA PHE A 275 12.10 -8.14 -8.49
C PHE A 275 12.64 -9.37 -9.25
N LEU A 276 12.43 -9.46 -10.57
CA LEU A 276 13.12 -10.43 -11.44
C LEU A 276 14.61 -10.06 -11.62
N GLN A 277 14.93 -8.77 -11.62
CA GLN A 277 16.24 -8.21 -11.94
C GLN A 277 17.14 -8.08 -10.70
N LYS A 278 16.58 -7.50 -9.63
CA LYS A 278 17.15 -7.31 -8.29
C LYS A 278 16.01 -7.36 -7.25
N GLY A 279 15.94 -8.44 -6.48
CA GLY A 279 14.84 -8.67 -5.54
C GLY A 279 14.72 -10.10 -5.03
N ILE A 280 13.67 -10.38 -4.28
CA ILE A 280 13.45 -11.71 -3.68
C ILE A 280 13.20 -12.81 -4.73
N VAL A 281 12.52 -12.50 -5.85
CA VAL A 281 12.31 -13.47 -6.95
C VAL A 281 13.65 -13.83 -7.60
N TYR A 282 14.47 -12.83 -7.96
CA TYR A 282 15.86 -13.02 -8.40
C TYR A 282 16.65 -13.91 -7.44
N LEU A 283 16.62 -13.61 -6.13
CA LEU A 283 17.35 -14.35 -5.10
C LEU A 283 16.90 -15.82 -5.01
N LEU A 284 15.59 -16.07 -5.00
CA LEU A 284 15.03 -17.41 -4.93
C LEU A 284 15.32 -18.22 -6.20
N CYS A 285 15.09 -17.67 -7.39
CA CYS A 285 15.36 -18.33 -8.67
C CYS A 285 16.84 -18.70 -8.81
N LYS A 286 17.74 -17.73 -8.60
CA LYS A 286 19.20 -17.94 -8.63
C LYS A 286 19.68 -18.96 -7.61
N ALA A 287 19.06 -19.01 -6.43
CA ALA A 287 19.43 -19.97 -5.40
C ALA A 287 18.90 -21.39 -5.67
N THR A 288 17.72 -21.53 -6.29
CA THR A 288 17.02 -22.82 -6.47
C THR A 288 17.15 -23.44 -7.86
N GLY A 289 17.57 -22.67 -8.87
CA GLY A 289 17.50 -23.08 -10.28
C GLY A 289 16.09 -22.89 -10.88
N GLY A 290 15.32 -21.94 -10.35
CA GLY A 290 13.92 -21.70 -10.71
C GLY A 290 13.71 -20.69 -11.83
N LEU A 291 12.51 -20.68 -12.38
CA LEU A 291 11.99 -19.67 -13.30
C LEU A 291 11.15 -18.66 -12.50
N GLY A 292 11.44 -17.37 -12.66
CA GLY A 292 10.75 -16.28 -11.95
C GLY A 292 9.57 -15.75 -12.77
N VAL A 293 8.44 -15.46 -12.14
CA VAL A 293 7.23 -14.92 -12.79
C VAL A 293 6.72 -13.73 -12.00
N ILE A 294 6.35 -12.66 -12.71
CA ILE A 294 5.50 -11.58 -12.19
C ILE A 294 4.12 -11.77 -12.83
N LEU A 295 3.08 -11.93 -11.99
CA LEU A 295 1.71 -12.17 -12.44
C LEU A 295 0.80 -11.00 -12.03
N GLU A 296 0.11 -10.42 -13.00
CA GLU A 296 -0.85 -9.34 -12.77
C GLU A 296 -2.15 -9.86 -12.13
N HIS A 297 -2.86 -8.97 -11.44
CA HIS A 297 -4.15 -9.26 -10.81
C HIS A 297 -5.31 -8.78 -11.70
N ARG A 298 -6.44 -9.49 -11.71
CA ARG A 298 -7.65 -9.03 -12.42
C ARG A 298 -8.06 -7.62 -11.99
N TYR A 299 -8.46 -6.79 -12.95
CA TYR A 299 -8.82 -5.37 -12.77
C TYR A 299 -7.66 -4.42 -12.37
N TYR A 300 -6.41 -4.83 -12.57
CA TYR A 300 -5.23 -3.95 -12.46
C TYR A 300 -4.40 -4.00 -13.75
N GLY A 301 -3.63 -2.94 -14.01
CA GLY A 301 -2.88 -2.76 -15.24
C GLY A 301 -3.77 -2.93 -16.48
N THR A 302 -3.40 -3.85 -17.39
CA THR A 302 -4.21 -4.17 -18.58
C THR A 302 -5.06 -5.44 -18.42
N SER A 303 -5.02 -6.10 -17.26
CA SER A 303 -5.72 -7.37 -17.00
C SER A 303 -7.21 -7.18 -16.66
N MET A 304 -7.93 -6.51 -17.57
CA MET A 304 -9.32 -6.06 -17.39
C MET A 304 -10.36 -7.10 -17.88
N PRO A 305 -11.20 -7.67 -16.99
CA PRO A 305 -12.21 -8.66 -17.40
C PRO A 305 -13.48 -8.08 -18.04
N THR A 306 -13.67 -6.77 -17.98
CA THR A 306 -14.87 -6.06 -18.45
C THR A 306 -14.50 -4.77 -19.21
N ALA A 307 -15.45 -4.24 -20.00
CA ALA A 307 -15.23 -3.05 -20.82
C ALA A 307 -15.17 -1.73 -20.02
N ASP A 308 -15.56 -1.77 -18.74
CA ASP A 308 -15.61 -0.65 -17.81
C ASP A 308 -15.44 -1.15 -16.36
N LEU A 309 -15.26 -0.20 -15.44
CA LEU A 309 -15.16 -0.36 -13.99
C LEU A 309 -16.46 0.07 -13.27
N SER A 310 -17.62 -0.06 -13.94
CA SER A 310 -18.93 0.17 -13.32
C SER A 310 -19.16 -0.81 -12.17
N THR A 311 -19.91 -0.43 -11.14
CA THR A 311 -20.21 -1.30 -9.98
C THR A 311 -20.82 -2.65 -10.39
N LYS A 312 -21.57 -2.67 -11.50
CA LYS A 312 -22.14 -3.89 -12.09
C LYS A 312 -21.04 -4.79 -12.66
N ASN A 313 -20.07 -4.23 -13.34
CA ASN A 313 -19.00 -4.99 -14.01
C ASN A 313 -17.84 -5.34 -13.08
N LEU A 314 -17.62 -4.57 -12.01
CA LEU A 314 -16.74 -4.92 -10.90
C LEU A 314 -17.21 -6.14 -10.09
N ARG A 315 -18.39 -6.72 -10.34
CA ARG A 315 -18.88 -7.92 -9.60
C ARG A 315 -17.95 -9.13 -9.64
N PHE A 316 -17.08 -9.24 -10.66
CA PHE A 316 -16.08 -10.32 -10.73
C PHE A 316 -14.74 -9.94 -10.07
N LEU A 317 -14.60 -8.73 -9.50
CA LEU A 317 -13.46 -8.32 -8.67
C LEU A 317 -13.66 -8.79 -7.23
N THR A 318 -13.60 -10.11 -7.03
CA THR A 318 -13.59 -10.73 -5.71
C THR A 318 -12.30 -11.50 -5.48
N THR A 319 -11.94 -11.65 -4.21
CA THR A 319 -10.76 -12.42 -3.80
C THR A 319 -10.87 -13.88 -4.27
N ASP A 320 -12.04 -14.50 -4.13
CA ASP A 320 -12.27 -15.88 -4.56
C ASP A 320 -12.07 -16.07 -6.09
N GLN A 321 -12.55 -15.14 -6.93
CA GLN A 321 -12.33 -15.16 -8.40
C GLN A 321 -10.87 -14.96 -8.80
N ALA A 322 -10.16 -14.03 -8.15
CA ALA A 322 -8.74 -13.78 -8.45
C ALA A 322 -7.82 -14.94 -8.02
N LEU A 323 -8.16 -15.62 -6.90
CA LEU A 323 -7.48 -16.84 -6.49
C LEU A 323 -7.68 -17.96 -7.54
N ALA A 324 -8.88 -18.05 -8.12
CA ALA A 324 -9.18 -19.00 -9.20
C ALA A 324 -8.43 -18.68 -10.50
N ASP A 325 -8.26 -17.40 -10.88
CA ASP A 325 -7.38 -17.01 -12.00
C ASP A 325 -5.95 -17.50 -11.80
N THR A 326 -5.39 -17.27 -10.61
CA THR A 326 -3.99 -17.58 -10.33
C THR A 326 -3.76 -19.10 -10.28
N ALA A 327 -4.75 -19.85 -9.77
CA ALA A 327 -4.75 -21.31 -9.85
C ALA A 327 -4.94 -21.83 -11.29
N TYR A 328 -5.78 -21.19 -12.10
CA TYR A 328 -5.95 -21.51 -13.51
C TYR A 328 -4.68 -21.24 -14.31
N PHE A 329 -4.02 -20.10 -14.07
CA PHE A 329 -2.74 -19.71 -14.67
C PHE A 329 -1.67 -20.76 -14.39
N ALA A 330 -1.44 -21.11 -13.11
CA ALA A 330 -0.47 -22.13 -12.72
C ALA A 330 -0.74 -23.52 -13.33
N GLN A 331 -1.98 -23.83 -13.70
CA GLN A 331 -2.37 -25.11 -14.32
C GLN A 331 -2.29 -25.13 -15.86
N HIS A 332 -2.23 -23.97 -16.52
CA HIS A 332 -2.39 -23.85 -17.99
C HIS A 332 -1.36 -22.97 -18.71
N VAL A 333 -0.49 -22.26 -17.98
CA VAL A 333 0.56 -21.45 -18.60
C VAL A 333 1.58 -22.32 -19.36
N VAL A 334 2.01 -21.83 -20.52
CA VAL A 334 3.16 -22.37 -21.27
C VAL A 334 4.11 -21.20 -21.49
N PHE A 335 5.29 -21.28 -20.87
CA PHE A 335 6.32 -20.24 -20.99
C PHE A 335 7.02 -20.37 -22.34
N LYS A 336 7.20 -19.23 -23.03
CA LYS A 336 7.81 -19.17 -24.36
C LYS A 336 9.25 -19.69 -24.33
N GLY A 337 9.59 -20.64 -25.20
CA GLY A 337 10.89 -21.35 -25.22
C GLY A 337 10.93 -22.62 -24.35
N HIS A 338 9.93 -22.84 -23.48
CA HIS A 338 9.82 -24.01 -22.60
C HIS A 338 8.66 -24.93 -22.97
N GLU A 339 8.13 -24.82 -24.20
CA GLU A 339 7.01 -25.62 -24.71
C GLU A 339 7.27 -27.15 -24.72
N HIS A 340 8.54 -27.54 -24.53
CA HIS A 340 9.02 -28.91 -24.45
C HIS A 340 9.06 -29.47 -23.00
N GLN A 341 8.68 -28.67 -21.99
CA GLN A 341 8.65 -29.05 -20.57
C GLN A 341 7.28 -28.79 -19.96
N ASP A 342 6.89 -29.59 -18.96
CA ASP A 342 5.69 -29.32 -18.16
C ASP A 342 6.07 -28.44 -16.97
N LEU A 343 5.89 -27.13 -17.14
CA LEU A 343 6.08 -26.12 -16.09
C LEU A 343 4.77 -25.74 -15.38
N THR A 344 3.67 -26.44 -15.66
CA THR A 344 2.43 -26.27 -14.89
C THR A 344 2.63 -26.79 -13.46
N SER A 345 1.70 -26.49 -12.56
CA SER A 345 1.68 -26.98 -11.17
C SER A 345 1.66 -28.52 -11.03
N LYS A 346 1.42 -29.25 -12.13
CA LYS A 346 1.50 -30.71 -12.20
C LYS A 346 2.92 -31.21 -12.50
N GLY A 347 3.68 -30.49 -13.33
CA GLY A 347 5.04 -30.87 -13.73
C GLY A 347 6.15 -30.22 -12.89
N ALA A 348 5.90 -29.05 -12.30
CA ALA A 348 6.85 -28.31 -11.48
C ALA A 348 6.27 -27.89 -10.11
N PRO A 349 7.11 -27.77 -9.06
CA PRO A 349 6.67 -27.20 -7.78
C PRO A 349 6.57 -25.67 -7.87
N TRP A 350 5.38 -25.13 -7.68
CA TRP A 350 5.12 -23.68 -7.67
C TRP A 350 5.25 -23.08 -6.27
N ILE A 351 6.02 -22.00 -6.13
CA ILE A 351 6.14 -21.20 -4.90
C ILE A 351 5.53 -19.82 -5.16
N ALA A 352 4.50 -19.44 -4.40
CA ALA A 352 3.86 -18.14 -4.51
C ALA A 352 4.43 -17.10 -3.53
N TYR A 353 4.55 -15.84 -3.95
CA TYR A 353 5.06 -14.73 -3.17
C TYR A 353 4.16 -13.50 -3.29
N GLY A 354 4.01 -12.72 -2.22
CA GLY A 354 3.46 -11.36 -2.30
C GLY A 354 3.64 -10.55 -1.03
N GLY A 355 3.67 -9.22 -1.18
CA GLY A 355 3.59 -8.21 -0.12
C GLY A 355 2.17 -7.69 0.11
N SER A 356 1.85 -7.08 1.26
CA SER A 356 0.56 -6.40 1.51
C SER A 356 -0.66 -7.35 1.32
N TYR A 357 -1.68 -6.91 0.56
CA TYR A 357 -2.82 -7.71 0.11
C TYR A 357 -2.36 -8.91 -0.73
N ALA A 358 -1.37 -8.76 -1.62
CA ALA A 358 -0.79 -9.90 -2.34
C ALA A 358 -0.19 -10.94 -1.38
N GLY A 359 0.38 -10.51 -0.25
CA GLY A 359 0.86 -11.38 0.82
C GLY A 359 -0.28 -12.17 1.48
N ALA A 360 -1.40 -11.54 1.78
CA ALA A 360 -2.59 -12.23 2.28
C ALA A 360 -3.16 -13.20 1.22
N PHE A 361 -3.21 -12.77 -0.04
CA PHE A 361 -3.69 -13.52 -1.19
C PHE A 361 -2.88 -14.81 -1.44
N VAL A 362 -1.55 -14.77 -1.45
CA VAL A 362 -0.74 -16.00 -1.62
C VAL A 362 -0.82 -16.95 -0.43
N ALA A 363 -1.06 -16.44 0.78
CA ALA A 363 -1.39 -17.29 1.94
C ALA A 363 -2.72 -18.04 1.74
N PHE A 364 -3.70 -17.42 1.07
CA PHE A 364 -4.95 -18.07 0.69
C PHE A 364 -4.74 -19.08 -0.45
N LEU A 365 -3.97 -18.74 -1.49
CA LEU A 365 -3.59 -19.70 -2.56
C LEU A 365 -3.01 -20.99 -1.98
N ARG A 366 -2.04 -20.87 -1.06
CA ARG A 366 -1.39 -22.02 -0.42
C ARG A 366 -2.37 -22.92 0.33
N LYS A 367 -3.35 -22.32 1.02
CA LYS A 367 -4.31 -23.02 1.88
C LYS A 367 -5.51 -23.61 1.11
N LEU A 368 -5.96 -22.95 0.05
CA LEU A 368 -7.19 -23.29 -0.69
C LEU A 368 -6.92 -24.08 -1.97
N TYR A 369 -5.76 -23.89 -2.59
CA TYR A 369 -5.28 -24.63 -3.75
C TYR A 369 -3.99 -25.39 -3.42
N PRO A 370 -3.96 -26.21 -2.35
CA PRO A 370 -2.71 -26.78 -1.83
C PRO A 370 -2.03 -27.81 -2.74
N GLN A 371 -2.77 -28.32 -3.73
CA GLN A 371 -2.33 -29.19 -4.83
C GLN A 371 -1.79 -28.42 -6.06
N VAL A 372 -1.89 -27.09 -6.07
CA VAL A 372 -1.44 -26.21 -7.14
C VAL A 372 -0.18 -25.47 -6.71
N PHE A 373 -0.23 -24.81 -5.55
CA PHE A 373 0.91 -24.10 -4.98
C PHE A 373 1.61 -25.00 -3.97
N PHE A 374 2.84 -25.40 -4.25
CA PHE A 374 3.61 -26.28 -3.40
C PHE A 374 4.03 -25.57 -2.09
N GLY A 375 4.37 -24.28 -2.16
CA GLY A 375 4.69 -23.43 -1.01
C GLY A 375 4.25 -21.98 -1.24
N ALA A 376 4.21 -21.15 -0.18
CA ALA A 376 4.05 -19.71 -0.33
C ALA A 376 4.74 -18.89 0.77
N ILE A 377 5.10 -17.65 0.45
CA ILE A 377 5.68 -16.65 1.35
C ILE A 377 4.75 -15.43 1.38
N SER A 378 4.24 -15.13 2.57
CA SER A 378 3.33 -14.02 2.86
C SER A 378 4.14 -12.91 3.52
N SER A 379 4.51 -11.88 2.76
CA SER A 379 5.29 -10.75 3.24
C SER A 379 4.37 -9.59 3.65
N SER A 380 4.57 -9.00 4.84
CA SER A 380 3.66 -7.99 5.43
C SER A 380 2.16 -8.35 5.26
N GLY A 381 1.83 -9.63 5.42
CA GLY A 381 0.62 -10.23 4.86
C GLY A 381 -0.62 -9.92 5.68
N VAL A 382 -1.50 -9.06 5.17
CA VAL A 382 -2.70 -8.55 5.88
C VAL A 382 -3.86 -9.55 5.97
N THR A 383 -3.59 -10.80 6.38
CA THR A 383 -4.52 -11.93 6.36
C THR A 383 -5.79 -11.72 7.19
N LYS A 384 -5.80 -10.77 8.13
CA LYS A 384 -6.97 -10.34 8.89
C LYS A 384 -7.60 -9.11 8.23
N ALA A 385 -8.70 -9.29 7.53
CA ALA A 385 -9.60 -8.18 7.19
C ALA A 385 -10.22 -7.57 8.46
N ILE A 386 -10.26 -6.23 8.53
CA ILE A 386 -10.71 -5.43 9.68
C ILE A 386 -11.44 -4.20 9.13
N TYR A 387 -12.70 -3.96 9.52
CA TYR A 387 -13.50 -2.84 8.97
C TYR A 387 -13.03 -1.46 9.46
N ASP A 388 -13.08 -1.22 10.78
CA ASP A 388 -12.48 -0.04 11.43
C ASP A 388 -11.04 -0.38 11.84
N TYR A 389 -10.08 0.30 11.23
CA TYR A 389 -8.65 -0.02 11.33
C TYR A 389 -7.80 1.14 11.87
N TRP A 390 -8.28 1.82 12.93
CA TRP A 390 -7.47 2.81 13.66
C TRP A 390 -6.09 2.30 14.12
N GLN A 391 -5.93 0.98 14.27
CA GLN A 391 -4.68 0.34 14.70
C GLN A 391 -3.53 0.53 13.70
N TYR A 392 -3.79 0.92 12.44
CA TYR A 392 -2.75 1.31 11.47
C TYR A 392 -1.75 2.33 12.04
N TYR A 393 -2.23 3.25 12.88
CA TYR A 393 -1.40 4.29 13.50
C TYR A 393 -0.68 3.85 14.78
N GLU A 394 -0.96 2.65 15.32
CA GLU A 394 -0.33 2.17 16.54
C GLU A 394 1.18 1.91 16.39
N PRO A 395 1.69 1.25 15.34
CA PRO A 395 3.13 1.10 15.12
C PRO A 395 3.85 2.46 15.02
N VAL A 396 3.27 3.44 14.34
CA VAL A 396 3.81 4.81 14.27
C VAL A 396 3.86 5.45 15.67
N ARG A 397 2.82 5.27 16.48
CA ARG A 397 2.73 5.79 17.86
C ARG A 397 3.66 5.06 18.85
N GLN A 398 4.01 3.81 18.57
CA GLN A 398 4.85 2.96 19.43
C GLN A 398 6.34 3.08 19.13
N TYR A 399 6.71 3.16 17.84
CA TYR A 399 8.10 3.12 17.37
C TYR A 399 8.59 4.43 16.74
N GLY A 400 7.71 5.39 16.45
CA GLY A 400 8.09 6.69 15.91
C GLY A 400 8.94 7.54 16.87
N PRO A 401 9.69 8.55 16.38
CA PRO A 401 10.51 9.41 17.23
C PRO A 401 9.65 10.08 18.32
N ARG A 402 10.01 9.87 19.60
CA ARG A 402 9.13 10.18 20.75
C ARG A 402 8.62 11.62 20.75
N ASP A 403 9.49 12.59 20.51
CA ASP A 403 9.13 14.01 20.47
C ASP A 403 8.20 14.34 19.28
N CYS A 404 8.34 13.63 18.16
CA CYS A 404 7.46 13.76 16.99
C CYS A 404 6.07 13.22 17.31
N VAL A 405 5.99 11.96 17.75
CA VAL A 405 4.73 11.32 18.17
C VAL A 405 4.00 12.16 19.22
N HIS A 406 4.73 12.67 20.23
CA HIS A 406 4.18 13.54 21.26
C HIS A 406 3.60 14.84 20.68
N ASN A 407 4.34 15.53 19.81
CA ASN A 407 3.88 16.78 19.19
C ASN A 407 2.71 16.54 18.22
N THR A 408 2.73 15.47 17.42
CA THR A 408 1.59 15.04 16.60
C THR A 408 0.35 14.82 17.47
N GLN A 409 0.43 13.98 18.51
CA GLN A 409 -0.70 13.68 19.40
C GLN A 409 -1.27 14.93 20.09
N LEU A 410 -0.41 15.86 20.52
CA LEU A 410 -0.85 17.11 21.15
C LEU A 410 -1.50 18.06 20.14
N LEU A 411 -0.92 18.26 18.95
CA LEU A 411 -1.46 19.17 17.94
C LEU A 411 -2.73 18.61 17.29
N THR A 412 -2.81 17.30 17.06
CA THR A 412 -4.06 16.61 16.69
C THR A 412 -5.13 16.81 17.76
N ASN A 413 -4.81 16.73 19.06
CA ASN A 413 -5.82 17.02 20.08
C ASN A 413 -6.20 18.50 20.17
N VAL A 414 -5.29 19.44 19.89
CA VAL A 414 -5.63 20.86 19.74
C VAL A 414 -6.66 21.03 18.60
N VAL A 415 -6.49 20.34 17.47
CA VAL A 415 -7.45 20.34 16.36
C VAL A 415 -8.79 19.73 16.80
N ASP A 416 -8.82 18.55 17.41
CA ASP A 416 -10.05 17.91 17.94
C ASP A 416 -10.82 18.86 18.89
N LYS A 417 -10.11 19.55 19.79
CA LYS A 417 -10.69 20.49 20.78
C LYS A 417 -11.36 21.71 20.13
N ILE A 418 -11.03 22.03 18.87
CA ILE A 418 -11.71 23.06 18.09
C ILE A 418 -12.81 22.44 17.22
N LEU A 419 -12.50 21.45 16.37
CA LEU A 419 -13.45 20.87 15.42
C LEU A 419 -14.65 20.21 16.11
N ILE A 420 -14.40 19.47 17.19
CA ILE A 420 -15.45 18.82 17.99
C ILE A 420 -15.90 19.76 19.11
N GLY A 421 -14.94 20.28 19.88
CA GLY A 421 -15.22 21.05 21.10
C GLY A 421 -15.73 22.48 20.89
N LYS A 422 -15.72 23.00 19.65
CA LYS A 422 -16.23 24.34 19.28
C LYS A 422 -16.96 24.35 17.93
N LYS A 423 -17.54 23.20 17.53
CA LYS A 423 -18.32 23.07 16.28
C LYS A 423 -19.38 24.17 16.17
N GLY A 424 -19.51 24.78 15.00
CA GLY A 424 -20.45 25.88 14.74
C GLY A 424 -20.02 27.27 15.23
N THR A 425 -18.80 27.43 15.76
CA THR A 425 -18.23 28.75 16.12
C THR A 425 -17.16 29.21 15.12
N SER A 426 -16.81 30.50 15.12
CA SER A 426 -15.76 31.04 14.23
C SER A 426 -14.42 30.32 14.38
N ALA A 427 -14.13 29.76 15.57
CA ALA A 427 -12.86 29.10 15.88
C ALA A 427 -12.48 27.98 14.91
N VAL A 428 -13.47 27.29 14.30
CA VAL A 428 -13.24 26.28 13.26
C VAL A 428 -12.72 26.92 11.97
N ALA A 429 -13.38 27.99 11.49
CA ALA A 429 -12.92 28.75 10.33
C ALA A 429 -11.59 29.47 10.60
N ASP A 430 -11.38 29.99 11.80
CA ASP A 430 -10.14 30.63 12.23
C ASP A 430 -8.95 29.64 12.28
N LEU A 431 -9.22 28.37 12.59
CA LEU A 431 -8.26 27.26 12.54
C LEU A 431 -7.94 26.83 11.09
N LYS A 432 -8.96 26.64 10.24
CA LYS A 432 -8.77 26.37 8.80
C LYS A 432 -7.91 27.45 8.14
N LYS A 433 -8.26 28.72 8.36
CA LYS A 433 -7.51 29.92 7.94
C LYS A 433 -6.16 30.11 8.65
N LEU A 434 -5.83 29.31 9.67
CA LEU A 434 -4.51 29.34 10.32
C LEU A 434 -3.52 28.42 9.60
N PHE A 435 -4.01 27.33 9.01
CA PHE A 435 -3.24 26.41 8.16
C PHE A 435 -3.14 26.84 6.68
N GLY A 436 -3.83 27.91 6.28
CA GLY A 436 -3.99 28.28 4.86
C GLY A 436 -5.07 27.47 4.13
N LEU A 437 -5.75 26.56 4.81
CA LEU A 437 -6.82 25.69 4.29
C LEU A 437 -8.21 26.29 4.53
N GLY A 438 -8.31 27.62 4.44
CA GLY A 438 -9.51 28.39 4.83
C GLY A 438 -10.75 28.08 4.00
N ASP A 439 -10.54 27.66 2.75
CA ASP A 439 -11.58 27.48 1.75
C ASP A 439 -12.09 26.03 1.65
N ILE A 440 -11.44 25.08 2.35
CA ILE A 440 -11.93 23.70 2.44
C ILE A 440 -13.25 23.68 3.22
N LYS A 441 -14.31 23.26 2.53
CA LYS A 441 -15.71 23.30 2.96
C LYS A 441 -15.95 22.37 4.14
N TYR A 442 -15.53 21.11 4.05
CA TYR A 442 -15.80 20.09 5.07
C TYR A 442 -14.73 20.09 6.17
N ASP A 443 -15.13 19.90 7.42
CA ASP A 443 -14.19 19.87 8.56
C ASP A 443 -13.36 18.58 8.58
N THR A 444 -13.92 17.50 8.02
CA THR A 444 -13.32 16.18 7.87
C THR A 444 -12.26 16.15 6.77
N ASP A 445 -12.52 16.76 5.60
CA ASP A 445 -11.53 16.95 4.53
C ASP A 445 -10.30 17.70 5.07
N PHE A 446 -10.52 18.83 5.77
CA PHE A 446 -9.44 19.58 6.43
C PHE A 446 -8.64 18.71 7.44
N ALA A 447 -9.34 17.94 8.28
CA ALA A 447 -8.72 17.11 9.30
C ALA A 447 -7.91 15.94 8.72
N ASN A 448 -8.39 15.36 7.61
CA ASN A 448 -7.71 14.33 6.83
C ASN A 448 -6.41 14.87 6.23
N VAL A 449 -6.50 15.96 5.48
CA VAL A 449 -5.39 16.59 4.74
C VAL A 449 -4.18 16.89 5.62
N ILE A 450 -4.37 17.49 6.80
CA ILE A 450 -3.25 17.84 7.68
C ILE A 450 -2.51 16.62 8.26
N SER A 451 -3.14 15.42 8.23
CA SER A 451 -2.55 14.19 8.77
C SER A 451 -1.46 13.56 7.88
N TYR A 452 -1.33 13.99 6.62
CA TYR A 452 -0.57 13.25 5.59
C TYR A 452 0.92 13.04 5.86
N GLY A 453 1.57 13.90 6.66
CA GLY A 453 2.96 13.68 7.09
C GLY A 453 3.17 12.39 7.91
N ILE A 454 2.09 11.81 8.45
CA ILE A 454 2.11 10.52 9.17
C ILE A 454 2.14 9.34 8.19
N ALA A 455 1.52 9.47 7.00
CA ALA A 455 1.35 8.38 6.04
C ALA A 455 2.68 7.87 5.44
N GLY A 456 3.65 8.77 5.26
CA GLY A 456 5.00 8.45 4.79
C GLY A 456 5.79 7.47 5.68
N TRP A 457 5.26 7.09 6.84
CA TRP A 457 5.87 6.05 7.69
C TRP A 457 5.98 4.70 6.97
N GLN A 458 5.01 4.36 6.13
CA GLN A 458 4.97 3.08 5.39
C GLN A 458 6.00 3.04 4.24
N GLY A 459 6.19 4.15 3.52
CA GLY A 459 7.07 4.23 2.35
C GLY A 459 8.58 4.23 2.66
N ARG A 460 8.95 4.21 3.94
CA ARG A 460 10.36 4.13 4.36
C ARG A 460 10.96 2.80 3.92
N ASN A 461 12.18 2.82 3.39
CA ASN A 461 12.89 1.63 2.96
C ASN A 461 14.34 1.65 3.48
N TRP A 462 14.97 0.48 3.57
CA TRP A 462 16.40 0.40 3.82
C TRP A 462 17.21 0.67 2.54
N ASP A 463 16.63 0.44 1.37
CA ASP A 463 17.22 0.74 0.08
C ASP A 463 17.09 2.25 -0.24
N PRO A 464 18.20 2.98 -0.40
CA PRO A 464 18.18 4.41 -0.72
C PRO A 464 17.54 4.77 -2.06
N GLU A 465 17.40 3.84 -3.02
CA GLU A 465 16.79 4.12 -4.32
C GLU A 465 15.26 4.27 -4.24
N VAL A 466 14.62 3.60 -3.27
CA VAL A 466 13.15 3.49 -3.14
C VAL A 466 12.59 4.01 -1.80
N ASN A 467 13.43 4.44 -0.85
CA ASN A 467 12.98 5.01 0.43
C ASN A 467 12.26 6.36 0.29
N ASP A 468 11.04 6.47 0.83
CA ASP A 468 10.37 7.76 1.09
C ASP A 468 10.96 8.47 2.34
N PRO A 469 11.51 9.69 2.22
CA PRO A 469 11.97 10.48 3.37
C PRO A 469 10.86 11.26 4.09
N SER A 470 9.64 11.37 3.55
CA SER A 470 8.63 12.37 3.93
C SER A 470 8.25 12.37 5.42
N PHE A 471 8.14 11.19 6.04
CA PHE A 471 7.88 11.09 7.49
C PHE A 471 9.03 11.66 8.33
N SER A 472 10.29 11.49 7.89
CA SER A 472 11.45 12.06 8.56
C SER A 472 11.47 13.60 8.45
N GLU A 473 11.02 14.13 7.31
CA GLU A 473 10.88 15.58 7.08
C GLU A 473 9.74 16.19 7.92
N TYR A 474 8.58 15.51 7.98
CA TYR A 474 7.47 15.85 8.88
C TYR A 474 7.92 15.89 10.34
N CYS A 475 8.59 14.83 10.82
CA CYS A 475 9.10 14.78 12.19
C CYS A 475 10.22 15.79 12.46
N GLY A 476 11.11 16.07 11.50
CA GLY A 476 12.12 17.11 11.61
C GLY A 476 11.51 18.50 11.82
N ASN A 477 10.42 18.80 11.12
CA ASN A 477 9.67 20.04 11.30
C ASN A 477 8.97 20.10 12.66
N LEU A 478 8.24 19.06 13.04
CA LEU A 478 7.50 19.01 14.32
C LEU A 478 8.39 19.04 15.56
N THR A 479 9.60 18.48 15.49
CA THR A 479 10.56 18.43 16.62
C THR A 479 11.53 19.61 16.66
N SER A 480 11.60 20.41 15.58
CA SER A 480 12.51 21.55 15.51
C SER A 480 12.20 22.61 16.57
N LYS A 481 13.21 22.90 17.40
CA LYS A 481 13.20 23.98 18.40
C LYS A 481 13.32 25.38 17.78
N LYS A 482 13.58 25.47 16.46
CA LYS A 482 13.58 26.71 15.67
C LYS A 482 12.34 26.77 14.78
N VAL A 483 11.89 27.98 14.47
CA VAL A 483 10.88 28.21 13.43
C VAL A 483 11.52 27.95 12.07
N GLN A 484 11.09 26.90 11.37
CA GLN A 484 11.60 26.54 10.04
C GLN A 484 11.02 27.40 8.92
N TYR A 485 9.84 27.98 9.15
CA TYR A 485 9.10 28.76 8.15
C TYR A 485 8.90 30.21 8.63
N PRO A 486 9.79 31.15 8.27
CA PRO A 486 9.79 32.52 8.83
C PRO A 486 8.47 33.29 8.68
N ALA A 487 7.71 33.05 7.60
CA ALA A 487 6.39 33.65 7.38
C ALA A 487 5.39 33.35 8.52
N THR A 488 5.51 32.20 9.18
CA THR A 488 4.62 31.79 10.28
C THR A 488 4.79 32.63 11.55
N ASN A 489 5.84 33.46 11.65
CA ASN A 489 6.04 34.33 12.81
C ASN A 489 4.91 35.34 12.99
N ALA A 490 4.28 35.80 11.90
CA ALA A 490 3.08 36.65 11.95
C ALA A 490 1.87 35.94 12.60
N LEU A 491 1.82 34.60 12.52
CA LEU A 491 0.73 33.78 13.06
C LEU A 491 0.86 33.53 14.57
N LYS A 492 2.01 33.81 15.18
CA LYS A 492 2.33 33.51 16.60
C LYS A 492 1.24 33.94 17.59
N GLY A 493 0.65 35.13 17.41
CA GLY A 493 -0.45 35.61 18.26
C GLY A 493 -1.73 34.78 18.11
N ARG A 494 -2.12 34.45 16.87
CA ARG A 494 -3.27 33.58 16.56
C ARG A 494 -3.05 32.17 17.11
N ILE A 495 -1.88 31.58 16.87
CA ILE A 495 -1.47 30.25 17.37
C ILE A 495 -1.64 30.16 18.89
N GLN A 496 -1.14 31.15 19.64
CA GLN A 496 -1.29 31.16 21.10
C GLN A 496 -2.73 31.39 21.57
N SER A 497 -3.57 32.08 20.78
CA SER A 497 -5.00 32.19 21.04
C SER A 497 -5.72 30.85 20.85
N THR A 498 -5.45 30.15 19.74
CA THR A 498 -5.97 28.79 19.45
C THR A 498 -5.54 27.78 20.52
N LEU A 499 -4.26 27.78 20.93
CA LEU A 499 -3.76 26.93 21.99
C LEU A 499 -4.47 27.21 23.33
N ARG A 500 -4.68 28.48 23.70
CA ARG A 500 -5.47 28.84 24.89
C ARG A 500 -6.92 28.38 24.79
N SER A 501 -7.59 28.60 23.65
CA SER A 501 -9.01 28.26 23.49
C SER A 501 -9.27 26.76 23.43
N ALA A 502 -8.29 25.96 22.98
CA ALA A 502 -8.28 24.49 23.04
C ALA A 502 -7.96 23.92 24.45
N GLY A 503 -7.59 24.76 25.42
CA GLY A 503 -7.25 24.36 26.80
C GLY A 503 -5.74 24.21 27.09
N TYR A 504 -4.87 24.35 26.09
CA TYR A 504 -3.41 24.25 26.19
C TYR A 504 -2.73 25.56 26.61
N GLY A 505 -3.40 26.35 27.46
CA GLY A 505 -2.95 27.70 27.81
C GLY A 505 -1.60 27.76 28.53
N ALA A 506 -1.31 26.79 29.40
CA ALA A 506 -0.03 26.69 30.11
C ALA A 506 1.11 26.23 29.17
N GLN A 507 0.82 25.26 28.29
CA GLN A 507 1.74 24.72 27.30
C GLN A 507 1.94 25.65 26.09
N ALA A 508 1.13 26.71 25.95
CA ALA A 508 1.06 27.53 24.75
C ALA A 508 2.42 28.06 24.28
N ARG A 509 3.33 28.41 25.21
CA ARG A 509 4.71 28.85 24.88
C ARG A 509 5.53 27.73 24.24
N ALA A 510 5.48 26.52 24.79
CA ALA A 510 6.22 25.36 24.28
C ALA A 510 5.67 24.87 22.93
N LEU A 511 4.34 24.81 22.79
CA LEU A 511 3.67 24.35 21.57
C LEU A 511 3.64 25.40 20.45
N THR A 512 4.01 26.67 20.71
CA THR A 512 4.02 27.73 19.68
C THR A 512 4.89 27.34 18.48
N VAL A 513 6.13 26.89 18.69
CA VAL A 513 7.08 26.61 17.60
C VAL A 513 6.76 25.31 16.84
N PRO A 514 6.45 24.17 17.50
CA PRO A 514 5.94 22.99 16.81
C PRO A 514 4.70 23.28 15.95
N PHE A 515 3.75 24.09 16.44
CA PHE A 515 2.55 24.45 15.68
C PHE A 515 2.87 25.40 14.51
N GLN A 516 3.78 26.38 14.68
CA GLN A 516 4.31 27.18 13.57
C GLN A 516 4.91 26.29 12.48
N ASN A 517 5.74 25.31 12.86
CA ASN A 517 6.38 24.42 11.88
C ASN A 517 5.38 23.48 11.20
N TYR A 518 4.37 22.98 11.93
CA TYR A 518 3.29 22.17 11.36
C TYR A 518 2.48 22.95 10.32
N ILE A 519 2.10 24.19 10.62
CA ILE A 519 1.41 25.10 9.68
C ILE A 519 2.25 25.37 8.44
N GLY A 520 3.55 25.64 8.62
CA GLY A 520 4.46 25.89 7.50
C GLY A 520 4.72 24.66 6.63
N TYR A 521 4.83 23.47 7.24
CA TYR A 521 4.95 22.19 6.56
C TYR A 521 3.70 21.87 5.73
N VAL A 522 2.50 22.01 6.31
CA VAL A 522 1.23 21.87 5.58
C VAL A 522 1.14 22.89 4.44
N ASN A 523 1.53 24.15 4.66
CA ASN A 523 1.56 25.12 3.56
C ASN A 523 2.48 24.65 2.41
N GLN A 524 3.72 24.20 2.72
CA GLN A 524 4.68 23.77 1.69
C GLN A 524 4.26 22.49 0.96
N THR A 525 3.68 21.51 1.66
CA THR A 525 3.44 20.15 1.14
C THR A 525 2.02 19.90 0.64
N ILE A 526 1.05 20.74 1.06
CA ILE A 526 -0.37 20.64 0.71
C ILE A 526 -0.84 21.89 -0.03
N VAL A 527 -0.68 23.07 0.57
CA VAL A 527 -1.29 24.29 0.01
C VAL A 527 -0.62 24.69 -1.30
N GLN A 528 0.70 24.86 -1.32
CA GLN A 528 1.41 25.31 -2.52
C GLN A 528 1.28 24.34 -3.72
N PRO A 529 1.36 23.00 -3.57
CA PRO A 529 1.23 22.07 -4.71
C PRO A 529 -0.18 21.96 -5.32
N CYS A 530 -1.23 22.49 -4.67
CA CYS A 530 -2.57 22.56 -5.24
C CYS A 530 -2.79 23.84 -6.08
N LEU A 531 -2.11 24.94 -5.76
CA LEU A 531 -2.32 26.22 -6.45
C LEU A 531 -1.86 26.15 -7.93
N PRO A 532 -2.62 26.71 -8.88
CA PRO A 532 -3.76 27.61 -8.70
C PRO A 532 -5.16 26.95 -8.69
N GLU A 533 -5.27 25.61 -8.58
CA GLU A 533 -6.58 24.95 -8.37
C GLU A 533 -7.16 25.33 -6.98
N SER A 534 -8.49 25.19 -6.80
CA SER A 534 -9.12 25.43 -5.51
C SER A 534 -8.74 24.37 -4.49
N LEU A 535 -8.41 24.78 -3.25
CA LEU A 535 -8.08 23.86 -2.16
C LEU A 535 -9.22 22.88 -1.83
N ASP A 536 -10.48 23.29 -2.03
CA ASP A 536 -11.65 22.39 -1.89
C ASP A 536 -11.73 21.40 -3.07
N GLU A 537 -11.47 21.85 -4.31
CA GLU A 537 -11.50 21.00 -5.51
C GLU A 537 -10.33 20.00 -5.58
N CYS A 538 -9.19 20.34 -4.96
CA CYS A 538 -8.08 19.43 -4.73
C CYS A 538 -8.43 18.38 -3.67
N TYR A 539 -8.87 18.84 -2.49
CA TYR A 539 -8.84 18.02 -1.29
C TYR A 539 -10.20 17.53 -0.77
N THR A 540 -11.29 17.83 -1.47
CA THR A 540 -12.58 17.26 -1.07
C THR A 540 -12.68 15.77 -1.38
N THR A 541 -13.36 15.07 -0.48
CA THR A 541 -13.86 13.70 -0.65
C THR A 541 -15.35 13.69 -1.05
N HIS A 542 -15.95 14.85 -1.38
CA HIS A 542 -17.40 14.98 -1.62
C HIS A 542 -17.73 15.46 -3.05
N ASN A 543 -17.55 14.60 -4.06
CA ASN A 543 -17.93 14.92 -5.44
C ASN A 543 -18.52 13.70 -6.18
N ALA A 544 -19.85 13.60 -6.18
CA ALA A 544 -20.58 12.55 -6.88
C ALA A 544 -20.31 12.51 -8.40
N THR A 545 -20.03 13.64 -9.05
CA THR A 545 -19.72 13.70 -10.49
C THR A 545 -18.34 13.14 -10.83
N TYR A 546 -17.39 13.16 -9.89
CA TYR A 546 -16.13 12.45 -10.04
C TYR A 546 -16.33 10.95 -9.79
N TYR A 547 -16.97 10.58 -8.68
CA TYR A 547 -17.16 9.18 -8.31
C TYR A 547 -18.12 8.39 -9.22
N ALA A 548 -18.96 9.08 -9.99
CA ALA A 548 -19.79 8.49 -11.05
C ALA A 548 -19.02 8.17 -12.34
N GLN A 549 -17.74 8.54 -12.47
CA GLN A 549 -16.90 8.10 -13.58
C GLN A 549 -16.44 6.66 -13.35
N ASP A 550 -16.64 5.80 -14.34
CA ASP A 550 -16.40 4.36 -14.25
C ASP A 550 -15.79 3.73 -15.50
N ASP A 551 -15.21 4.52 -16.41
CA ASP A 551 -14.42 4.04 -17.54
C ASP A 551 -13.08 3.41 -17.10
N LEU A 552 -12.36 2.76 -18.02
CA LEU A 552 -11.11 2.04 -17.68
C LEU A 552 -9.95 2.95 -17.22
N SER A 553 -9.97 4.27 -17.47
CA SER A 553 -8.96 5.20 -16.91
C SER A 553 -9.19 5.54 -15.43
N GLN A 554 -10.31 5.06 -14.86
CA GLN A 554 -10.64 5.19 -13.45
C GLN A 554 -9.99 4.06 -12.63
N GLU A 555 -8.74 3.72 -12.94
CA GLU A 555 -7.93 2.64 -12.33
C GLU A 555 -8.00 2.64 -10.79
N TRP A 556 -8.12 3.84 -10.21
CA TRP A 556 -8.34 4.06 -8.78
C TRP A 556 -9.56 3.35 -8.18
N ARG A 557 -10.52 2.87 -8.97
CA ARG A 557 -11.77 2.22 -8.51
C ARG A 557 -11.55 0.80 -7.98
N SER A 558 -10.60 0.05 -8.52
CA SER A 558 -10.47 -1.40 -8.27
C SER A 558 -10.24 -1.72 -6.78
N TRP A 559 -9.26 -1.07 -6.15
CA TRP A 559 -8.94 -1.34 -4.74
C TRP A 559 -10.02 -0.82 -3.76
N PRO A 560 -10.58 0.39 -3.91
CA PRO A 560 -11.79 0.82 -3.22
C PRO A 560 -12.97 -0.14 -3.34
N TYR A 561 -13.23 -0.72 -4.51
CA TYR A 561 -14.26 -1.74 -4.62
C TYR A 561 -13.95 -2.97 -3.74
N GLN A 562 -12.70 -3.47 -3.76
CA GLN A 562 -12.29 -4.60 -2.91
C GLN A 562 -12.42 -4.31 -1.41
N TYR A 563 -12.01 -3.13 -0.93
CA TYR A 563 -12.12 -2.85 0.50
C TYR A 563 -13.53 -2.46 0.94
N CYS A 564 -14.31 -1.77 0.11
CA CYS A 564 -15.73 -1.53 0.38
C CYS A 564 -16.57 -2.82 0.38
N THR A 565 -16.19 -3.85 -0.39
CA THR A 565 -16.92 -5.13 -0.44
C THR A 565 -16.43 -6.18 0.57
N GLN A 566 -15.13 -6.47 0.63
CA GLN A 566 -14.59 -7.62 1.37
C GLN A 566 -13.55 -7.29 2.46
N TRP A 567 -12.70 -6.27 2.28
CA TRP A 567 -11.49 -6.11 3.12
C TRP A 567 -11.59 -5.07 4.27
N GLY A 568 -12.31 -3.97 4.07
CA GLY A 568 -12.48 -2.89 5.05
C GLY A 568 -11.32 -1.89 5.08
N PHE A 569 -10.42 -2.05 6.04
CA PHE A 569 -9.21 -1.25 6.29
C PHE A 569 -9.40 0.27 6.35
N LEU A 570 -10.57 0.74 6.79
CA LEU A 570 -10.85 2.17 6.98
C LEU A 570 -10.12 2.68 8.22
N GLN A 571 -9.03 3.45 8.07
CA GLN A 571 -8.19 3.88 9.19
C GLN A 571 -8.83 5.10 9.87
N THR A 572 -9.48 4.89 11.02
CA THR A 572 -10.17 5.97 11.76
C THR A 572 -9.29 6.61 12.84
N GLY A 573 -9.65 7.82 13.25
CA GLY A 573 -9.25 8.40 14.53
C GLY A 573 -10.32 8.25 15.62
N SER A 574 -11.58 7.99 15.26
CA SER A 574 -12.71 7.92 16.19
C SER A 574 -12.50 6.88 17.29
N ASP A 575 -12.10 5.66 16.92
CA ASP A 575 -12.15 4.48 17.80
C ASP A 575 -10.86 4.24 18.60
N VAL A 576 -9.86 5.11 18.44
CA VAL A 576 -8.69 5.18 19.33
C VAL A 576 -9.17 5.30 20.79
N PRO A 577 -8.67 4.48 21.75
CA PRO A 577 -9.19 4.45 23.12
C PRO A 577 -9.30 5.83 23.78
N LYS A 578 -10.42 6.11 24.48
CA LYS A 578 -10.75 7.46 25.00
C LYS A 578 -9.76 8.07 26.00
N LYS A 579 -8.85 7.26 26.58
CA LYS A 579 -7.76 7.71 27.47
C LYS A 579 -6.44 7.98 26.72
N GLN A 580 -6.39 7.71 25.41
CA GLN A 580 -5.24 7.89 24.54
C GLN A 580 -5.48 9.07 23.58
N LEU A 581 -4.45 9.87 23.35
CA LEU A 581 -4.45 10.89 22.30
C LEU A 581 -4.28 10.21 20.94
N SER A 582 -5.09 10.61 19.96
CA SER A 582 -5.02 10.05 18.61
C SER A 582 -3.85 10.62 17.81
N MET A 583 -3.36 9.85 16.83
CA MET A 583 -2.38 10.35 15.84
C MET A 583 -3.08 11.25 14.80
N ILE A 584 -4.22 10.80 14.28
CA ILE A 584 -5.08 11.54 13.34
C ILE A 584 -6.35 12.05 14.03
N SER A 585 -7.04 13.05 13.48
CA SER A 585 -8.18 13.67 14.17
C SER A 585 -9.33 12.69 14.41
N ARG A 586 -10.00 12.83 15.56
CA ARG A 586 -11.17 12.03 15.93
C ARG A 586 -12.44 12.34 15.14
N THR A 587 -12.39 13.32 14.23
CA THR A 587 -13.43 13.55 13.20
C THR A 587 -13.24 12.70 11.95
N ILE A 588 -12.14 11.94 11.83
CA ILE A 588 -11.96 10.94 10.79
C ILE A 588 -12.56 9.65 11.33
N ASP A 589 -13.81 9.38 10.95
CA ASP A 589 -14.63 8.27 11.42
C ASP A 589 -15.07 7.35 10.26
N LEU A 590 -15.86 6.33 10.56
CA LEU A 590 -16.40 5.40 9.56
C LEU A 590 -17.33 6.09 8.54
N ASP A 591 -18.11 7.09 8.96
CA ASP A 591 -19.03 7.80 8.07
C ASP A 591 -18.27 8.63 7.02
N PHE A 592 -17.15 9.25 7.41
CA PHE A 592 -16.22 9.92 6.51
C PHE A 592 -15.42 8.94 5.66
N THR A 593 -14.75 7.96 6.27
CA THR A 593 -13.86 7.03 5.54
C THR A 593 -14.60 6.19 4.50
N SER A 594 -15.91 5.92 4.69
CA SER A 594 -16.75 5.19 3.74
C SER A 594 -17.52 6.07 2.72
N ILE A 595 -17.23 7.37 2.57
CA ILE A 595 -17.85 8.21 1.53
C ILE A 595 -17.67 7.58 0.14
N ILE A 596 -16.44 7.21 -0.21
CA ILE A 596 -16.11 6.56 -1.49
C ILE A 596 -16.90 5.28 -1.75
N CYS A 597 -17.20 4.49 -0.70
CA CYS A 597 -18.03 3.28 -0.83
C CYS A 597 -19.46 3.61 -1.28
N ARG A 598 -20.05 4.67 -0.70
CA ARG A 598 -21.41 5.11 -1.02
C ARG A 598 -21.45 5.82 -2.37
N ASP A 599 -20.56 6.78 -2.59
CA ASP A 599 -20.65 7.72 -3.70
C ASP A 599 -20.11 7.13 -5.02
N ALA A 600 -19.14 6.20 -4.98
CA ALA A 600 -18.60 5.54 -6.19
C ALA A 600 -19.27 4.19 -6.52
N PHE A 601 -19.81 3.50 -5.51
CA PHE A 601 -20.31 2.12 -5.66
C PHE A 601 -21.72 1.87 -5.11
N ASN A 602 -22.39 2.86 -4.50
CA ASN A 602 -23.68 2.69 -3.80
C ASN A 602 -23.62 1.63 -2.66
N ILE A 603 -22.43 1.39 -2.10
CA ILE A 603 -22.22 0.46 -0.98
C ILE A 603 -22.43 1.22 0.33
N THR A 604 -23.60 1.00 0.94
CA THR A 604 -24.03 1.64 2.20
C THR A 604 -23.93 0.74 3.44
N LYS A 605 -23.51 -0.51 3.26
CA LYS A 605 -23.28 -1.49 4.33
C LYS A 605 -21.77 -1.62 4.60
N PRO A 606 -21.35 -1.98 5.83
CA PRO A 606 -19.97 -2.39 6.10
C PRO A 606 -19.53 -3.54 5.19
N SER A 607 -18.24 -3.56 4.83
CA SER A 607 -17.62 -4.64 4.05
C SER A 607 -17.76 -5.99 4.76
N ASP A 608 -18.03 -7.07 4.02
CA ASP A 608 -18.04 -8.42 4.59
C ASP A 608 -16.62 -8.93 4.81
N THR A 609 -16.01 -8.47 5.90
CA THR A 609 -14.73 -9.00 6.38
C THR A 609 -14.84 -10.49 6.78
N GLY A 610 -16.04 -11.05 6.94
CA GLY A 610 -16.25 -12.49 7.12
C GLY A 610 -15.83 -13.29 5.89
N ALA A 611 -16.11 -12.77 4.68
CA ALA A 611 -15.72 -13.38 3.41
C ALA A 611 -14.20 -13.59 3.28
N ILE A 612 -13.37 -12.77 3.94
CA ILE A 612 -11.91 -12.95 3.99
C ILE A 612 -11.48 -13.72 5.23
N ASN A 613 -12.01 -13.36 6.41
CA ASN A 613 -11.62 -13.98 7.68
C ASN A 613 -11.99 -15.47 7.75
N LYS A 614 -12.90 -15.98 6.91
CA LYS A 614 -13.18 -17.42 6.72
C LYS A 614 -11.90 -18.24 6.46
N HIS A 615 -10.87 -17.64 5.87
CA HIS A 615 -9.60 -18.30 5.57
C HIS A 615 -8.65 -18.41 6.78
N GLY A 616 -8.93 -17.72 7.90
CA GLY A 616 -8.26 -17.91 9.19
C GLY A 616 -7.80 -16.63 9.90
N GLY A 617 -7.74 -15.48 9.23
CA GLY A 617 -7.33 -14.22 9.86
C GLY A 617 -5.94 -14.31 10.50
N PHE A 618 -5.84 -13.95 11.78
CA PHE A 618 -4.62 -14.10 12.59
C PHE A 618 -4.18 -15.56 12.83
N ASP A 619 -5.06 -16.54 12.64
CA ASP A 619 -4.82 -17.97 12.90
C ASP A 619 -4.60 -18.79 11.62
N ILE A 620 -4.45 -18.16 10.46
CA ILE A 620 -4.15 -18.87 9.20
C ILE A 620 -2.80 -19.60 9.27
N SER A 621 -2.82 -20.90 8.98
CA SER A 621 -1.69 -21.84 9.06
C SER A 621 -1.88 -22.91 7.99
N TYR A 622 -0.77 -23.36 7.39
CA TYR A 622 -0.73 -24.46 6.42
C TYR A 622 0.73 -24.94 6.19
N PRO A 623 1.01 -26.23 5.99
CA PRO A 623 2.37 -26.69 5.69
C PRO A 623 2.97 -26.04 4.44
N ARG A 624 4.21 -25.54 4.54
CA ARG A 624 4.90 -24.71 3.52
C ARG A 624 4.22 -23.35 3.28
N LEU A 625 3.86 -22.68 4.36
CA LEU A 625 3.40 -21.29 4.38
C LEU A 625 4.29 -20.49 5.35
N ALA A 626 5.00 -19.49 4.82
CA ALA A 626 5.82 -18.58 5.61
C ALA A 626 5.11 -17.24 5.83
N PHE A 627 5.33 -16.63 6.99
CA PHE A 627 4.99 -15.23 7.27
C PHE A 627 6.26 -14.44 7.58
N VAL A 628 6.46 -13.34 6.88
CA VAL A 628 7.62 -12.45 6.99
C VAL A 628 7.10 -11.02 7.14
N ASP A 629 7.03 -10.51 8.37
CA ASP A 629 6.42 -9.20 8.64
C ASP A 629 7.46 -8.22 9.22
N GLY A 630 7.31 -6.93 8.96
CA GLY A 630 8.15 -5.89 9.57
C GLY A 630 7.80 -5.63 11.03
N GLU A 631 8.80 -5.45 11.90
CA GLU A 631 8.57 -5.15 13.31
C GLU A 631 7.78 -3.85 13.51
N VAL A 632 8.03 -2.82 12.72
CA VAL A 632 7.45 -1.48 12.90
C VAL A 632 6.50 -1.07 11.77
N ASP A 633 6.13 -2.03 10.92
CA ASP A 633 5.15 -1.91 9.84
C ASP A 633 3.77 -1.46 10.36
N PRO A 634 3.16 -0.39 9.82
CA PRO A 634 1.82 0.05 10.20
C PRO A 634 0.73 -0.99 9.88
N TRP A 635 0.98 -1.94 8.97
CA TRP A 635 0.08 -3.06 8.67
C TRP A 635 0.24 -4.26 9.59
N ARG A 636 1.32 -4.35 10.39
CA ARG A 636 1.54 -5.47 11.34
C ARG A 636 0.30 -5.83 12.17
N PRO A 637 -0.54 -4.89 12.68
CA PRO A 637 -1.78 -5.22 13.40
C PRO A 637 -2.86 -5.98 12.62
N ALA A 638 -2.76 -6.10 11.29
CA ALA A 638 -3.61 -6.93 10.42
C ALA A 638 -2.94 -8.25 9.97
N THR A 639 -1.68 -8.49 10.35
CA THR A 639 -0.89 -9.68 10.00
C THR A 639 -0.98 -10.78 11.06
N PRO A 640 -0.52 -12.02 10.79
CA PRO A 640 -0.30 -13.03 11.82
C PRO A 640 0.70 -12.63 12.92
N HIS A 641 1.62 -11.69 12.68
CA HIS A 641 2.48 -11.10 13.71
C HIS A 641 1.84 -9.93 14.49
N ALA A 642 0.53 -9.69 14.33
CA ALA A 642 -0.18 -8.66 15.10
C ALA A 642 -0.05 -8.85 16.62
N PRO A 643 0.06 -7.77 17.42
CA PRO A 643 0.06 -7.87 18.90
C PRO A 643 -1.21 -8.50 19.52
N ALA A 644 -2.28 -8.67 18.73
CA ALA A 644 -3.52 -9.36 19.12
C ALA A 644 -3.57 -10.84 18.65
N ALA A 645 -2.62 -11.29 17.84
CA ALA A 645 -2.52 -12.67 17.36
C ALA A 645 -1.88 -13.60 18.41
N LYS A 646 -2.01 -14.91 18.22
CA LYS A 646 -1.35 -15.90 19.09
C LYS A 646 0.13 -16.03 18.71
N PRO A 647 1.09 -15.92 19.65
CA PRO A 647 2.50 -16.14 19.37
C PRO A 647 2.75 -17.54 18.79
N ARG A 648 3.50 -17.62 17.69
CA ARG A 648 3.85 -18.86 17.00
C ARG A 648 5.33 -19.17 17.16
N ARG A 649 5.71 -20.44 16.91
CA ARG A 649 7.11 -20.84 16.75
C ARG A 649 7.41 -20.96 15.26
N SER A 650 8.46 -20.28 14.82
CA SER A 650 9.03 -20.47 13.48
C SER A 650 9.53 -21.91 13.33
N THR A 651 9.22 -22.56 12.21
CA THR A 651 9.67 -23.92 11.87
C THR A 651 10.08 -24.00 10.40
N ALA A 652 10.72 -25.09 10.00
CA ALA A 652 11.07 -25.30 8.59
C ALA A 652 9.86 -25.53 7.67
N SER A 653 8.70 -25.95 8.20
CA SER A 653 7.45 -26.13 7.43
C SER A 653 6.58 -24.87 7.45
N GLU A 654 6.49 -24.21 8.59
CA GLU A 654 5.81 -22.93 8.78
C GLU A 654 6.79 -21.91 9.38
N PRO A 655 7.55 -21.19 8.53
CA PRO A 655 8.43 -20.12 8.94
C PRO A 655 7.64 -18.92 9.45
N PHE A 656 8.15 -18.31 10.52
CA PHE A 656 7.55 -17.17 11.18
C PHE A 656 8.68 -16.18 11.52
N ILE A 657 8.79 -15.12 10.73
CA ILE A 657 9.93 -14.18 10.73
C ILE A 657 9.39 -12.76 10.97
N LEU A 658 9.92 -12.10 11.99
CA LEU A 658 9.69 -10.67 12.22
C LEU A 658 11.01 -9.92 11.97
N ILE A 659 11.03 -9.01 11.00
CA ILE A 659 12.25 -8.27 10.64
C ILE A 659 12.38 -7.04 11.53
N ALA A 660 13.41 -7.01 12.38
CA ALA A 660 13.68 -5.89 13.29
C ALA A 660 13.87 -4.56 12.55
N ASP A 661 13.34 -3.48 13.14
CA ASP A 661 13.29 -2.11 12.60
C ASP A 661 12.58 -1.92 11.24
N ALA A 662 12.10 -2.98 10.58
CA ALA A 662 11.51 -2.91 9.24
C ALA A 662 10.05 -2.42 9.24
N VAL A 663 9.68 -1.67 8.19
CA VAL A 663 8.28 -1.45 7.81
C VAL A 663 7.84 -2.47 6.76
N HIS A 664 7.18 -2.03 5.69
CA HIS A 664 6.38 -2.88 4.82
C HIS A 664 7.25 -3.68 3.84
N HIS A 665 7.15 -5.02 3.90
CA HIS A 665 7.76 -6.01 2.99
C HIS A 665 9.20 -5.67 2.54
N TRP A 666 10.06 -5.32 3.50
CA TRP A 666 11.46 -4.94 3.26
C TRP A 666 12.31 -6.06 2.62
N ASP A 667 11.92 -7.30 2.85
CA ASP A 667 12.42 -8.56 2.29
C ASP A 667 12.24 -8.70 0.77
N GLU A 668 11.25 -8.04 0.14
CA GLU A 668 11.07 -8.08 -1.32
C GLU A 668 12.25 -7.45 -2.08
N ASN A 669 12.81 -6.37 -1.53
CA ASN A 669 13.80 -5.52 -2.19
C ASN A 669 15.18 -6.18 -2.19
N SER A 670 15.99 -5.96 -3.22
CA SER A 670 17.40 -6.36 -3.17
C SER A 670 18.26 -5.53 -4.11
N LEU A 671 19.55 -5.51 -3.84
CA LEU A 671 20.56 -4.76 -4.59
C LEU A 671 21.29 -5.67 -5.58
N PHE A 672 21.80 -5.09 -6.68
CA PHE A 672 22.74 -5.81 -7.54
C PHE A 672 24.02 -6.19 -6.78
N PRO A 673 24.75 -7.26 -7.19
CA PRO A 673 25.98 -7.69 -6.50
C PRO A 673 27.05 -6.60 -6.35
N ASN A 674 27.15 -5.67 -7.30
CA ASN A 674 28.05 -4.51 -7.26
C ASN A 674 27.53 -3.34 -6.39
N GLN A 675 26.23 -3.31 -6.08
CA GLN A 675 25.60 -2.35 -5.16
C GLN A 675 25.63 -2.85 -3.70
N THR A 676 25.73 -4.16 -3.45
CA THR A 676 25.83 -4.70 -2.09
C THR A 676 27.09 -4.23 -1.36
N THR A 677 26.98 -3.99 -0.06
CA THR A 677 28.09 -3.54 0.80
C THR A 677 28.07 -4.27 2.14
N ARG A 678 29.05 -4.01 3.02
CA ARG A 678 29.08 -4.55 4.40
C ARG A 678 27.86 -4.14 5.24
N SER A 679 27.06 -3.16 4.80
CA SER A 679 25.91 -2.60 5.53
C SER A 679 24.61 -2.56 4.73
N LEU A 680 24.61 -2.95 3.45
CA LEU A 680 23.43 -2.96 2.58
C LEU A 680 23.36 -4.27 1.77
N PRO A 681 22.26 -5.04 1.85
CA PRO A 681 21.11 -4.87 2.76
C PRO A 681 21.50 -4.91 4.25
N PRO A 682 20.73 -4.25 5.15
CA PRO A 682 20.97 -4.32 6.59
C PRO A 682 20.88 -5.76 7.12
N HIS A 683 21.59 -6.05 8.20
CA HIS A 683 21.67 -7.41 8.75
C HIS A 683 20.30 -8.09 9.01
N PRO A 684 19.25 -7.42 9.54
CA PRO A 684 17.93 -8.04 9.70
C PRO A 684 17.32 -8.52 8.37
N VAL A 685 17.40 -7.72 7.32
CA VAL A 685 16.88 -8.04 5.98
C VAL A 685 17.73 -9.13 5.31
N ALA A 686 19.05 -8.97 5.34
CA ALA A 686 19.99 -9.97 4.82
C ALA A 686 19.85 -11.33 5.53
N HIS A 687 19.44 -11.33 6.79
CA HIS A 687 19.14 -12.55 7.55
C HIS A 687 17.79 -13.16 7.15
N ALA A 688 16.73 -12.37 7.00
CA ALA A 688 15.42 -12.83 6.53
C ALA A 688 15.52 -13.50 5.15
N GLN A 689 16.09 -12.80 4.16
CA GLN A 689 16.27 -13.31 2.80
C GLN A 689 17.09 -14.61 2.76
N LYS A 690 18.08 -14.73 3.67
CA LYS A 690 18.86 -15.97 3.83
C LYS A 690 18.02 -17.11 4.41
N LEU A 691 17.14 -16.84 5.38
CA LEU A 691 16.21 -17.83 5.93
C LEU A 691 15.19 -18.27 4.88
N GLU A 692 14.69 -17.36 4.05
CA GLU A 692 13.76 -17.66 2.94
C GLU A 692 14.37 -18.61 1.92
N ILE A 693 15.58 -18.29 1.42
CA ILE A 693 16.36 -19.19 0.56
C ILE A 693 16.57 -20.57 1.23
N GLN A 694 16.79 -20.60 2.55
CA GLN A 694 16.99 -21.86 3.29
C GLN A 694 15.71 -22.68 3.42
N PHE A 695 14.57 -22.09 3.80
CA PHE A 695 13.32 -22.84 3.95
C PHE A 695 12.73 -23.25 2.60
N VAL A 696 12.81 -22.42 1.56
CA VAL A 696 12.37 -22.80 0.21
C VAL A 696 13.23 -23.97 -0.31
N LYS A 697 14.55 -23.97 -0.08
CA LYS A 697 15.40 -25.14 -0.39
C LYS A 697 15.01 -26.38 0.40
N LYS A 698 14.69 -26.26 1.70
CA LYS A 698 14.19 -27.38 2.49
C LYS A 698 12.88 -27.92 1.94
N TRP A 699 11.94 -27.04 1.57
CA TRP A 699 10.67 -27.45 0.95
C TRP A 699 10.90 -28.22 -0.36
N LEU A 700 11.78 -27.74 -1.24
CA LEU A 700 12.02 -28.35 -2.54
C LEU A 700 12.73 -29.72 -2.46
N GLN A 701 13.51 -29.99 -1.41
CA GLN A 701 13.98 -31.36 -1.13
C GLN A 701 12.81 -32.33 -0.92
N ASP A 702 11.73 -31.88 -0.28
CA ASP A 702 10.52 -32.67 -0.05
C ASP A 702 9.61 -32.71 -1.30
N ALA A 703 9.97 -32.00 -2.38
CA ALA A 703 9.30 -32.02 -3.68
C ALA A 703 9.85 -33.11 -4.61
N VAL A 704 11.09 -33.56 -4.41
CA VAL A 704 11.77 -34.55 -5.27
C VAL A 704 10.96 -35.86 -5.43
N PRO A 705 10.33 -36.43 -4.38
CA PRO A 705 9.50 -37.64 -4.53
C PRO A 705 8.18 -37.42 -5.29
N VAL A 706 7.78 -36.16 -5.53
CA VAL A 706 6.51 -35.79 -6.18
C VAL A 706 6.73 -35.40 -7.65
N TYR A 707 7.81 -34.65 -7.93
CA TYR A 707 8.09 -34.08 -9.26
C TYR A 707 9.35 -34.66 -9.94
N GLY A 708 10.26 -35.29 -9.19
CA GLY A 708 11.53 -35.84 -9.71
C GLY A 708 11.40 -37.19 -10.43
N GLY A 709 10.23 -37.46 -11.03
CA GLY A 709 9.88 -38.74 -11.66
C GLY A 709 9.89 -38.69 -13.19
N LYS A 710 11.03 -38.37 -13.81
CA LYS A 710 11.31 -38.56 -15.25
C LYS A 710 12.76 -38.98 -15.45
#